data_AF-A0AAV5JZ58-F1
#
_entry.id   AF-A0AAV5JZ58-F1
#
_cell.length_a   1.000
_cell.length_b   1.000
_cell.length_c   1.000
_cell.angle_alpha   90.00
_cell.angle_beta   90.00
_cell.angle_gamma   90.00
#
_symmetry.space_group_name_H-M   'P 1'
#
loop_
_entity.id
_entity.type
_entity.pdbx_description
1 polymer ?
#
loop_
_entity_poly.entity_id
_entity_poly.type
_entity_poly.pdbx_seq_one_letter_code
_entity_poly.pdbx_strand_id
1 'polypeptide(L)'
;MPSPFKPRAVESTNTTVNAIVPELLHRGNYDRWSICIESYLISEDLWDGIIVPQITDHQQLSKTQLRRKNAACLHAIQISCGPEKFDLIKEIRSAKEVWNKLAQLHEEDHKGEEDHKGEDDDSEFKFEGDQSTVPVIQTLKRAESLLLLNAIHKGDVEAVMGFYTANPLAKNAIPAANSSTTLQSATLAGRLNIVEALVNIIPKEIEEAHYYEATALGIAAVYGMTEIAKCLVRYSQKLLTITDVYGRIPLVAACSGGHKELTYALYSVTPFDVLLPEYGNHGFNLLRGCFRAKTFDIMFDILSRCPSIINGCWNDLLYGFATTPAAFVTRSRLTFWQQWICDRFKVSIPSVSTSSCRVPINQQEGNFEKKTAIIPGINQIYDQKRNHAYARASLHFCCRHISTLEQGEINSRAIIEAIIQAIKHGIVDFLIEITETNPDMLTICSSDTGASILMAAIALRQEKIVRFIIGLPIAKTLTRLTDGEQNNVLHIAGELAPDYQLARISGAALQMQREEVESIVTDYDRDSKNKNGETPYQVFTREHKVLLEKAEKSMKETATSYTVVGALIITIMFAAAFTSAGGYEQNLHTQKLKDIISFSIYILSDAISLFAASTSVLMFLGILTSRYNIEDFRRSLPQKLMIGLSTLFISIAAMMITFCSSLIFLLQGRWQLIIPTTLLAGIPVSLFVWLQFPFLVEIYILTYRSPNFGEKRSLAGKIKACFTRKKKIL
;
A
#
# COMPACT_ATOMS: atom_id res chain seq x y z
N MET A 1 1.26 -39.95 -38.33
CA MET A 1 -0.05 -39.26 -38.15
C MET A 1 -0.02 -38.57 -36.80
N PRO A 2 -0.36 -37.28 -36.75
CA PRO A 2 0.37 -36.33 -35.92
C PRO A 2 -0.15 -36.23 -34.49
N SER A 3 0.83 -35.98 -33.62
CA SER A 3 0.80 -35.79 -32.18
C SER A 3 0.47 -34.33 -31.80
N PRO A 4 0.03 -34.08 -30.55
CA PRO A 4 -0.59 -32.84 -30.14
C PRO A 4 0.43 -31.74 -29.80
N PHE A 5 0.10 -30.51 -30.19
CA PHE A 5 0.80 -29.27 -29.85
C PHE A 5 0.90 -29.09 -28.33
N LYS A 6 2.13 -29.07 -27.81
CA LYS A 6 2.47 -28.52 -26.49
C LYS A 6 2.54 -26.99 -26.58
N PRO A 7 1.88 -26.23 -25.69
CA PRO A 7 2.13 -24.80 -25.57
C PRO A 7 3.51 -24.57 -24.95
N ARG A 8 4.32 -23.72 -25.60
CA ARG A 8 5.61 -23.25 -25.09
C ARG A 8 5.34 -22.34 -23.89
N ALA A 9 5.88 -22.70 -22.73
CA ALA A 9 5.80 -21.91 -21.51
C ALA A 9 6.45 -20.53 -21.73
N VAL A 10 5.72 -19.47 -21.39
CA VAL A 10 6.27 -18.12 -21.24
C VAL A 10 6.94 -18.10 -19.87
N GLU A 11 8.27 -18.14 -19.86
CA GLU A 11 9.05 -17.87 -18.65
C GLU A 11 8.80 -16.42 -18.24
N SER A 12 8.19 -16.24 -17.08
CA SER A 12 8.03 -14.97 -16.40
C SER A 12 9.42 -14.47 -15.98
N THR A 13 10.03 -13.62 -16.80
CA THR A 13 11.20 -12.85 -16.35
C THR A 13 10.72 -11.81 -15.36
N ASN A 14 11.05 -12.04 -14.08
CA ASN A 14 11.08 -11.01 -13.04
C ASN A 14 12.00 -9.87 -13.53
N THR A 15 11.45 -8.91 -14.25
CA THR A 15 12.17 -7.70 -14.66
C THR A 15 12.04 -6.70 -13.53
N THR A 16 13.08 -6.64 -12.72
CA THR A 16 13.40 -5.50 -11.85
C THR A 16 13.25 -4.22 -12.66
N VAL A 17 12.43 -3.30 -12.15
CA VAL A 17 12.22 -1.97 -12.73
C VAL A 17 13.55 -1.21 -12.74
N ASN A 18 14.29 -1.28 -13.84
CA ASN A 18 15.39 -0.35 -14.10
C ASN A 18 14.78 0.88 -14.77
N ALA A 19 14.80 2.02 -14.06
CA ALA A 19 14.15 3.27 -14.47
C ALA A 19 14.72 3.91 -15.76
N ILE A 20 15.72 3.28 -16.38
CA ILE A 20 16.49 3.85 -17.50
C ILE A 20 16.01 3.32 -18.85
N VAL A 21 15.67 2.03 -18.97
CA VAL A 21 15.21 1.41 -20.23
C VAL A 21 14.05 0.44 -19.99
N PRO A 22 13.05 0.37 -20.90
CA PRO A 22 11.92 -0.56 -20.78
C PRO A 22 12.31 -2.04 -20.90
N GLU A 23 13.41 -2.35 -21.59
CA GLU A 23 13.91 -3.70 -21.84
C GLU A 23 15.45 -3.67 -21.90
N LEU A 24 16.11 -4.69 -21.34
CA LEU A 24 17.58 -4.78 -21.32
C LEU A 24 18.14 -5.12 -22.72
N LEU A 25 19.35 -4.68 -23.03
CA LEU A 25 19.98 -4.95 -24.35
C LEU A 25 20.19 -6.46 -24.58
N HIS A 26 19.65 -6.97 -25.70
CA HIS A 26 19.88 -8.31 -26.25
C HIS A 26 20.07 -8.22 -27.79
N ARG A 27 20.35 -9.35 -28.47
CA ARG A 27 20.81 -9.36 -29.88
C ARG A 27 19.91 -8.64 -30.89
N GLY A 28 18.60 -8.55 -30.64
CA GLY A 28 17.61 -8.03 -31.60
C GLY A 28 17.02 -6.65 -31.27
N ASN A 29 17.47 -5.96 -30.21
CA ASN A 29 16.86 -4.70 -29.78
C ASN A 29 17.84 -3.51 -29.72
N TYR A 30 19.04 -3.63 -30.31
CA TYR A 30 20.09 -2.61 -30.25
C TYR A 30 19.64 -1.22 -30.73
N ASP A 31 18.90 -1.14 -31.83
CA ASP A 31 18.39 0.12 -32.37
C ASP A 31 17.45 0.85 -31.41
N ARG A 32 16.56 0.11 -30.74
CA ARG A 32 15.62 0.66 -29.75
C ARG A 32 16.32 1.03 -28.45
N TRP A 33 17.21 0.15 -27.99
CA TRP A 33 17.97 0.33 -26.76
C TRP A 33 18.88 1.56 -26.82
N SER A 34 19.61 1.73 -27.92
CA SER A 34 20.55 2.84 -28.10
C SER A 34 19.84 4.19 -28.04
N ILE A 35 18.67 4.32 -28.67
CA ILE A 35 17.87 5.55 -28.63
C ILE A 35 17.38 5.88 -27.22
N CYS A 36 16.93 4.88 -26.45
CA CYS A 36 16.48 5.09 -25.08
C CYS A 36 17.62 5.54 -24.16
N ILE A 37 18.81 4.92 -24.28
CA ILE A 37 19.97 5.30 -23.47
C ILE A 37 20.54 6.65 -23.87
N GLU A 38 20.62 6.95 -25.16
CA GLU A 38 21.00 8.27 -25.65
C GLU A 38 20.06 9.35 -25.09
N SER A 39 18.75 9.13 -25.16
CA SER A 39 17.75 10.07 -24.62
C SER A 39 17.89 10.28 -23.11
N TYR A 40 18.13 9.20 -22.35
CA TYR A 40 18.36 9.27 -20.92
C TYR A 40 19.64 10.06 -20.58
N LEU A 41 20.76 9.75 -21.24
CA LEU A 41 22.04 10.42 -21.00
C LEU A 41 22.01 11.90 -21.40
N ILE A 42 21.22 12.27 -22.42
CA ILE A 42 20.99 13.67 -22.78
C ILE A 42 20.15 14.37 -21.70
N SER A 43 19.12 13.71 -21.17
CA SER A 43 18.26 14.30 -20.13
C SER A 43 18.99 14.61 -18.82
N GLU A 44 20.03 13.83 -18.52
CA GLU A 44 20.86 13.99 -17.31
C GLU A 44 22.12 14.85 -17.54
N ASP A 45 22.26 15.50 -18.72
CA ASP A 45 23.45 16.28 -19.12
C ASP A 45 24.76 15.44 -19.13
N LEU A 46 24.65 14.14 -19.40
CA LEU A 46 25.77 13.18 -19.36
C LEU A 46 26.34 12.87 -20.75
N TRP A 47 25.58 13.12 -21.83
CA TRP A 47 25.94 12.75 -23.22
C TRP A 47 27.32 13.27 -23.69
N ASP A 48 27.74 14.45 -23.21
CA ASP A 48 29.06 15.02 -23.51
C ASP A 48 30.23 14.10 -23.12
N GLY A 49 30.02 13.22 -22.13
CA GLY A 49 31.01 12.22 -21.71
C GLY A 49 31.25 11.11 -22.74
N ILE A 50 30.37 10.95 -23.74
CA ILE A 50 30.51 10.02 -24.88
C ILE A 50 31.10 10.75 -26.09
N ILE A 51 30.78 12.03 -26.29
CA ILE A 51 31.23 12.81 -27.44
C ILE A 51 32.70 13.25 -27.30
N VAL A 52 33.12 13.79 -26.14
CA VAL A 52 34.42 14.45 -25.99
C VAL A 52 35.55 13.43 -25.73
N PRO A 53 36.46 13.22 -26.69
CA PRO A 53 37.48 12.19 -26.62
C PRO A 53 38.76 12.76 -26.01
N GLN A 54 39.16 12.26 -24.85
CA GLN A 54 40.52 12.42 -24.31
C GLN A 54 40.95 13.84 -23.89
N ILE A 55 41.76 13.85 -22.84
CA ILE A 55 42.36 15.05 -22.25
C ILE A 55 43.36 15.63 -23.25
N THR A 56 43.01 16.73 -23.89
CA THR A 56 43.96 17.68 -24.47
C THR A 56 43.95 18.93 -23.60
N ASP A 57 45.13 19.46 -23.25
CA ASP A 57 45.34 20.45 -22.18
C ASP A 57 44.76 21.85 -22.46
N HIS A 58 43.84 22.00 -23.42
CA HIS A 58 43.23 23.27 -23.77
C HIS A 58 41.72 23.16 -23.96
N GLN A 59 40.98 22.94 -22.86
CA GLN A 59 39.59 23.40 -22.71
C GLN A 59 39.23 23.46 -21.22
N GLN A 60 38.63 24.57 -20.80
CA GLN A 60 38.33 24.93 -19.40
C GLN A 60 37.15 24.15 -18.79
N LEU A 61 37.11 22.82 -18.93
CA LEU A 61 36.28 21.96 -18.07
C LEU A 61 37.18 21.30 -17.02
N SER A 62 36.77 21.33 -15.76
CA SER A 62 37.49 20.67 -14.66
C SER A 62 37.72 19.19 -14.99
N LYS A 63 38.99 18.73 -15.04
CA LYS A 63 39.36 17.30 -15.29
C LYS A 63 38.57 16.32 -14.39
N THR A 64 38.11 16.79 -13.23
CA THR A 64 37.28 16.04 -12.28
C THR A 64 35.82 15.88 -12.71
N GLN A 65 35.23 16.88 -13.38
CA GLN A 65 33.84 16.83 -13.89
C GLN A 65 33.71 15.85 -15.05
N LEU A 66 34.66 15.85 -15.99
CA LEU A 66 34.62 14.94 -17.14
C LEU A 66 34.78 13.46 -16.72
N ARG A 67 35.64 13.18 -15.72
CA ARG A 67 35.76 11.85 -15.12
C ARG A 67 34.46 11.38 -14.48
N ARG A 68 33.72 12.27 -13.82
CA ARG A 68 32.42 11.96 -13.23
C ARG A 68 31.36 11.68 -14.31
N LYS A 69 31.28 12.52 -15.35
CA LYS A 69 30.34 12.30 -16.46
C LYS A 69 30.61 10.98 -17.18
N ASN A 70 31.86 10.66 -17.49
CA ASN A 70 32.22 9.37 -18.10
C ASN A 70 31.86 8.16 -17.23
N ALA A 71 32.11 8.22 -15.91
CA ALA A 71 31.74 7.14 -14.99
C ALA A 71 30.22 6.96 -14.87
N ALA A 72 29.46 8.05 -14.85
CA ALA A 72 27.99 8.03 -14.80
C ALA A 72 27.39 7.46 -16.10
N CYS A 73 27.91 7.85 -17.27
CA CYS A 73 27.51 7.26 -18.56
C CYS A 73 27.78 5.76 -18.61
N LEU A 74 28.99 5.36 -18.19
CA LEU A 74 29.40 3.96 -18.20
C LEU A 74 28.48 3.12 -17.33
N HIS A 75 28.17 3.59 -16.12
CA HIS A 75 27.25 2.91 -15.21
C HIS A 75 25.85 2.79 -15.83
N ALA A 76 25.30 3.86 -16.42
CA ALA A 76 23.98 3.85 -17.02
C ALA A 76 23.87 2.85 -18.19
N ILE A 77 24.89 2.80 -19.06
CA ILE A 77 24.98 1.83 -20.16
C ILE A 77 25.05 0.40 -19.58
N GLN A 78 25.91 0.18 -18.59
CA GLN A 78 26.12 -1.15 -17.99
C GLN A 78 24.87 -1.76 -17.37
N ILE A 79 24.09 -0.99 -16.59
CA ILE A 79 22.86 -1.49 -15.95
C ILE A 79 21.69 -1.65 -16.93
N SER A 80 21.84 -1.13 -18.15
CA SER A 80 20.88 -1.28 -19.23
C SER A 80 21.17 -2.46 -20.16
N CYS A 81 22.31 -3.14 -19.98
CA CYS A 81 22.69 -4.30 -20.77
C CYS A 81 22.18 -5.62 -20.15
N GLY A 82 21.73 -6.55 -21.00
CA GLY A 82 21.48 -7.93 -20.56
C GLY A 82 22.78 -8.66 -20.20
N PRO A 83 22.70 -9.79 -19.48
CA PRO A 83 23.86 -10.48 -18.92
C PRO A 83 24.91 -10.87 -19.98
N GLU A 84 24.48 -11.33 -21.17
CA GLU A 84 25.38 -11.71 -22.26
C GLU A 84 26.20 -10.54 -22.82
N LYS A 85 25.54 -9.39 -23.09
CA LYS A 85 26.23 -8.20 -23.63
C LYS A 85 27.03 -7.49 -22.53
N PHE A 86 26.64 -7.61 -21.26
CA PHE A 86 27.39 -7.07 -20.11
C PHE A 86 28.76 -7.75 -19.93
N ASP A 87 28.82 -9.08 -20.05
CA ASP A 87 30.08 -9.82 -19.91
C ASP A 87 31.14 -9.42 -20.95
N LEU A 88 30.71 -8.97 -22.13
CA LEU A 88 31.58 -8.52 -23.22
C LEU A 88 32.14 -7.10 -23.02
N ILE A 89 31.51 -6.29 -22.16
CA ILE A 89 31.87 -4.87 -21.97
C ILE A 89 32.44 -4.56 -20.58
N LYS A 90 32.42 -5.53 -19.64
CA LYS A 90 32.78 -5.31 -18.22
C LYS A 90 34.20 -4.82 -17.97
N GLU A 91 35.14 -5.08 -18.90
CA GLU A 91 36.55 -4.69 -18.75
C GLU A 91 36.86 -3.29 -19.30
N ILE A 92 35.93 -2.68 -20.05
CA ILE A 92 36.12 -1.39 -20.71
C ILE A 92 35.78 -0.25 -19.73
N ARG A 93 36.70 0.69 -19.56
CA ARG A 93 36.57 1.81 -18.59
C ARG A 93 36.12 3.14 -19.20
N SER A 94 35.96 3.19 -20.52
CA SER A 94 35.51 4.36 -21.27
C SER A 94 34.08 4.13 -21.78
N ALA A 95 33.16 5.05 -21.45
CA ALA A 95 31.76 4.94 -21.89
C ALA A 95 31.65 4.95 -23.44
N LYS A 96 32.51 5.73 -24.11
CA LYS A 96 32.58 5.80 -25.58
C LYS A 96 33.05 4.49 -26.21
N GLU A 97 34.05 3.85 -25.62
CA GLU A 97 34.56 2.57 -26.12
C GLU A 97 33.51 1.46 -25.96
N VAL A 98 32.78 1.45 -24.84
CA VAL A 98 31.64 0.55 -24.65
C VAL A 98 30.57 0.80 -25.71
N TRP A 99 30.19 2.06 -25.92
CA TRP A 99 29.18 2.43 -26.91
C TRP A 99 29.53 1.95 -28.32
N ASN A 100 30.77 2.22 -28.76
CA ASN A 100 31.26 1.80 -30.07
C ASN A 100 31.38 0.28 -30.19
N LYS A 101 31.81 -0.41 -29.12
CA LYS A 101 31.95 -1.87 -29.15
C LYS A 101 30.59 -2.57 -29.28
N LEU A 102 29.56 -2.05 -28.62
CA LEU A 102 28.19 -2.57 -28.75
C LEU A 102 27.62 -2.31 -30.15
N ALA A 103 27.93 -1.17 -30.77
CA ALA A 103 27.56 -0.87 -32.15
C ALA A 103 28.20 -1.86 -33.14
N GLN A 104 29.50 -2.13 -32.98
CA GLN A 104 30.23 -3.08 -33.82
C GLN A 104 29.67 -4.50 -33.69
N LEU A 105 29.36 -4.95 -32.48
CA LEU A 105 28.77 -6.27 -32.24
C LEU A 105 27.41 -6.43 -32.92
N HIS A 106 26.65 -5.35 -33.07
CA HIS A 106 25.38 -5.37 -33.77
C HIS A 106 25.57 -5.50 -35.30
N GLU A 107 26.56 -4.83 -35.88
CA GLU A 107 26.91 -4.99 -37.30
C GLU A 107 27.43 -6.41 -37.63
N GLU A 108 28.13 -7.05 -36.70
CA GLU A 108 28.59 -8.45 -36.83
C GLU A 108 27.41 -9.45 -36.72
N ASP A 109 26.48 -9.21 -35.79
CA ASP A 109 25.26 -10.02 -35.64
C ASP A 109 24.37 -9.95 -36.92
N HIS A 110 24.35 -8.82 -37.63
CA HIS A 110 23.59 -8.67 -38.89
C HIS A 110 24.22 -9.34 -40.12
N LYS A 111 25.55 -9.45 -40.20
CA LYS A 111 26.22 -10.10 -41.33
C LYS A 111 26.09 -11.63 -41.31
N GLY A 112 25.90 -12.24 -40.14
CA GLY A 112 25.72 -13.69 -40.02
C GLY A 112 24.36 -14.22 -40.51
N GLU A 113 23.37 -13.34 -40.73
CA GLU A 113 22.03 -13.74 -41.21
C GLU A 113 21.91 -13.74 -42.75
N GLU A 114 22.83 -13.10 -43.49
CA GLU A 114 22.81 -13.07 -44.96
C GLU A 114 23.46 -14.31 -45.61
N ASP A 115 24.32 -15.04 -44.90
CA ASP A 115 25.05 -16.21 -45.42
C ASP A 115 24.23 -17.53 -45.42
N HIS A 116 22.97 -17.51 -44.97
CA HIS A 116 22.09 -18.69 -44.91
C HIS A 116 20.80 -18.54 -45.72
N LYS A 117 20.91 -18.23 -47.02
CA LYS A 117 19.88 -18.58 -48.01
C LYS A 117 20.51 -19.01 -49.34
N GLY A 118 20.71 -20.32 -49.48
CA GLY A 118 20.93 -20.99 -50.75
C GLY A 118 19.96 -22.18 -50.89
N GLU A 119 19.28 -22.21 -52.04
CA GLU A 119 18.63 -23.32 -52.74
C GLU A 119 17.12 -23.63 -52.51
N ASP A 120 16.44 -23.65 -53.67
CA ASP A 120 15.11 -24.12 -54.09
C ASP A 120 13.88 -23.27 -53.68
N ASP A 121 12.95 -22.87 -54.56
CA ASP A 121 12.51 -23.42 -55.85
C ASP A 121 11.82 -22.30 -56.68
N ASP A 122 12.09 -22.27 -57.99
CA ASP A 122 11.50 -21.35 -58.96
C ASP A 122 10.05 -21.77 -59.30
N SER A 123 9.07 -20.91 -59.02
CA SER A 123 7.86 -20.86 -59.85
C SER A 123 7.33 -19.43 -59.98
N GLU A 124 7.50 -18.94 -61.20
CA GLU A 124 7.08 -17.65 -61.72
C GLU A 124 5.54 -17.53 -61.68
N PHE A 125 5.00 -16.55 -60.93
CA PHE A 125 3.64 -16.06 -61.15
C PHE A 125 3.68 -14.55 -61.33
N LYS A 126 3.74 -14.13 -62.61
CA LYS A 126 3.57 -12.73 -63.03
C LYS A 126 2.15 -12.28 -62.75
N PHE A 127 2.00 -11.14 -62.08
CA PHE A 127 0.83 -10.29 -62.20
C PHE A 127 1.26 -8.99 -62.90
N GLU A 128 0.95 -8.88 -64.19
CA GLU A 128 0.74 -7.58 -64.83
C GLU A 128 -0.70 -7.15 -64.47
N GLY A 129 -0.82 -5.99 -63.82
CA GLY A 129 -2.10 -5.44 -63.38
C GLY A 129 -1.95 -4.04 -62.80
N ASP A 130 -2.09 -3.06 -63.68
CA ASP A 130 -2.39 -1.63 -63.50
C ASP A 130 -1.70 -0.81 -62.39
N GLN A 131 -0.88 0.13 -62.88
CA GLN A 131 -0.53 1.36 -62.19
C GLN A 131 -1.78 2.24 -62.01
N SER A 132 -2.50 2.14 -60.89
CA SER A 132 -3.33 3.27 -60.41
C SER A 132 -3.81 3.09 -58.96
N THR A 133 -3.42 4.07 -58.13
CA THR A 133 -4.11 4.60 -56.93
C THR A 133 -4.15 3.78 -55.63
N VAL A 134 -3.01 3.76 -54.92
CA VAL A 134 -2.97 3.91 -53.45
C VAL A 134 -2.01 5.09 -53.17
N PRO A 135 -2.37 6.11 -52.35
CA PRO A 135 -1.58 7.34 -52.29
C PRO A 135 -0.23 7.12 -51.61
N VAL A 136 0.83 7.54 -52.31
CA VAL A 136 2.22 7.54 -51.86
C VAL A 136 2.36 8.41 -50.59
N ILE A 137 2.62 7.79 -49.43
CA ILE A 137 3.00 8.50 -48.20
C ILE A 137 4.46 8.94 -48.34
N GLN A 138 4.68 10.26 -48.33
CA GLN A 138 5.99 10.88 -48.51
C GLN A 138 6.81 10.75 -47.21
N THR A 139 7.96 10.07 -47.25
CA THR A 139 8.87 9.89 -46.10
C THR A 139 9.84 11.07 -45.96
N LEU A 140 9.89 11.70 -44.78
CA LEU A 140 10.89 12.73 -44.47
C LEU A 140 12.31 12.13 -44.40
N LYS A 141 13.33 12.86 -44.83
CA LYS A 141 14.73 12.40 -44.70
C LYS A 141 15.08 12.18 -43.22
N ARG A 142 15.83 11.11 -42.91
CA ARG A 142 16.20 10.70 -41.54
C ARG A 142 16.85 11.82 -40.71
N ALA A 143 17.70 12.65 -41.33
CA ALA A 143 18.35 13.79 -40.68
C ALA A 143 17.38 14.91 -40.30
N GLU A 144 16.41 15.23 -41.15
CA GLU A 144 15.38 16.25 -40.89
C GLU A 144 14.42 15.81 -39.78
N SER A 145 14.10 14.50 -39.74
CA SER A 145 13.29 13.91 -38.68
C SER A 145 13.97 13.99 -37.30
N LEU A 146 15.28 13.73 -37.24
CA LEU A 146 16.07 13.84 -36.00
C LEU A 146 16.19 15.28 -35.49
N LEU A 147 16.34 16.26 -36.40
CA LEU A 147 16.36 17.68 -36.03
C LEU A 147 15.02 18.13 -35.45
N LEU A 148 13.91 17.72 -36.06
CA LEU A 148 12.57 18.02 -35.57
C LEU A 148 12.31 17.39 -34.19
N LEU A 149 12.68 16.12 -33.99
CA LEU A 149 12.55 15.45 -32.70
C LEU A 149 13.39 16.11 -31.61
N ASN A 150 14.60 16.55 -31.93
CA ASN A 150 15.46 17.28 -30.99
C ASN A 150 14.86 18.64 -30.60
N ALA A 151 14.28 19.37 -31.56
CA ALA A 151 13.57 20.62 -31.29
C ALA A 151 12.34 20.41 -30.39
N ILE A 152 11.57 19.35 -30.62
CA ILE A 152 10.44 18.94 -29.76
C ILE A 152 10.93 18.62 -28.33
N HIS A 153 11.98 17.83 -28.19
CA HIS A 153 12.53 17.49 -26.87
C HIS A 153 13.06 18.71 -26.12
N LYS A 154 13.69 19.66 -26.83
CA LYS A 154 14.16 20.93 -26.25
C LYS A 154 13.04 21.91 -25.90
N GLY A 155 11.82 21.68 -26.39
CA GLY A 155 10.69 22.58 -26.15
C GLY A 155 10.71 23.84 -27.01
N ASP A 156 11.48 23.84 -28.11
CA ASP A 156 11.64 24.99 -28.99
C ASP A 156 10.47 25.10 -29.97
N VAL A 157 9.43 25.84 -29.55
CA VAL A 157 8.22 26.04 -30.35
C VAL A 157 8.54 26.72 -31.68
N GLU A 158 9.42 27.72 -31.69
CA GLU A 158 9.73 28.48 -32.91
C GLU A 158 10.45 27.62 -33.94
N ALA A 159 11.41 26.78 -33.52
CA ALA A 159 12.09 25.86 -34.42
C ALA A 159 11.15 24.79 -35.00
N VAL A 160 10.25 24.24 -34.17
CA VAL A 160 9.25 23.26 -34.63
C VAL A 160 8.27 23.89 -35.63
N MET A 161 7.77 25.10 -35.32
CA MET A 161 6.84 25.82 -36.19
C MET A 161 7.53 26.27 -37.48
N GLY A 162 8.76 26.78 -37.37
CA GLY A 162 9.61 27.15 -38.49
C GLY A 162 9.80 25.99 -39.47
N PHE A 163 10.04 24.78 -38.97
CA PHE A 163 10.14 23.56 -39.78
C PHE A 163 8.85 23.28 -40.59
N TYR A 164 7.68 23.42 -39.98
CA TYR A 164 6.39 23.21 -40.66
C TYR A 164 6.01 24.33 -41.63
N THR A 165 6.49 25.56 -41.40
CA THR A 165 6.33 26.66 -42.36
C THR A 165 7.25 26.50 -43.57
N ALA A 166 8.46 25.99 -43.36
CA ALA A 166 9.44 25.74 -44.43
C ALA A 166 9.10 24.49 -45.26
N ASN A 167 8.44 23.50 -44.65
CA ASN A 167 8.11 22.22 -45.30
C ASN A 167 6.60 21.91 -45.21
N PRO A 168 5.75 22.48 -46.08
CA PRO A 168 4.30 22.23 -46.06
C PRO A 168 3.92 20.75 -46.29
N LEU A 169 4.74 20.01 -47.04
CA LEU A 169 4.56 18.56 -47.28
C LEU A 169 4.84 17.72 -46.01
N ALA A 170 5.61 18.24 -45.06
CA ALA A 170 5.89 17.56 -43.79
C ALA A 170 4.64 17.47 -42.89
N LYS A 171 3.59 18.24 -43.18
CA LYS A 171 2.31 18.19 -42.46
C LYS A 171 1.60 16.85 -42.62
N ASN A 172 1.87 16.13 -43.72
CA ASN A 172 1.27 14.84 -44.06
C ASN A 172 2.27 13.67 -44.00
N ALA A 173 3.51 13.92 -43.58
CA ALA A 173 4.59 12.94 -43.61
C ALA A 173 4.80 12.27 -42.24
N ILE A 174 4.99 10.95 -42.25
CA ILE A 174 5.41 10.19 -41.06
C ILE A 174 6.94 10.27 -40.95
N PRO A 175 7.53 10.62 -39.79
CA PRO A 175 8.98 10.60 -39.60
C PRO A 175 9.56 9.19 -39.83
N ALA A 176 10.48 9.08 -40.79
CA ALA A 176 11.01 7.79 -41.25
C ALA A 176 11.86 7.04 -40.19
N ALA A 177 12.29 7.71 -39.13
CA ALA A 177 13.19 7.12 -38.13
C ALA A 177 12.46 6.25 -37.09
N ASN A 178 11.24 6.63 -36.68
CA ASN A 178 10.59 6.06 -35.48
C ASN A 178 9.12 5.65 -35.69
N SER A 179 8.54 5.82 -36.89
CA SER A 179 7.12 5.58 -37.20
C SER A 179 6.07 6.32 -36.33
N SER A 180 6.48 7.12 -35.35
CA SER A 180 5.61 7.92 -34.49
C SER A 180 5.35 9.30 -35.09
N THR A 181 4.11 9.77 -34.98
CA THR A 181 3.73 11.14 -35.39
C THR A 181 4.40 12.16 -34.49
N THR A 182 4.70 13.34 -35.05
CA THR A 182 5.26 14.47 -34.29
C THR A 182 4.36 14.92 -33.14
N LEU A 183 3.05 14.76 -33.29
CA LEU A 183 2.08 14.99 -32.21
C LEU A 183 2.24 13.99 -31.06
N GLN A 184 2.45 12.70 -31.36
CA GLN A 184 2.75 11.68 -30.34
C GLN A 184 4.09 11.98 -29.64
N SER A 185 5.13 12.35 -30.38
CA SER A 185 6.43 12.71 -29.79
C SER A 185 6.35 13.94 -28.89
N ALA A 186 5.62 14.98 -29.30
CA ALA A 186 5.40 16.17 -28.48
C ALA A 186 4.59 15.86 -27.21
N THR A 187 3.60 14.96 -27.32
CA THR A 187 2.81 14.50 -26.19
C THR A 187 3.65 13.66 -25.23
N LEU A 188 4.44 12.71 -25.74
CA LEU A 188 5.36 11.89 -24.94
C LEU A 188 6.38 12.76 -24.19
N ALA A 189 6.87 13.82 -24.83
CA ALA A 189 7.77 14.80 -24.22
C ALA A 189 7.07 15.75 -23.23
N GLY A 190 5.75 15.67 -23.06
CA GLY A 190 4.97 16.51 -22.14
C GLY A 190 4.94 18.00 -22.50
N ARG A 191 5.16 18.36 -23.77
CA ARG A 191 5.31 19.75 -24.21
C ARG A 191 3.97 20.36 -24.62
N LEU A 192 3.18 20.84 -23.64
CA LEU A 192 1.84 21.42 -23.88
C LEU A 192 1.83 22.50 -24.97
N ASN A 193 2.74 23.48 -24.91
CA ASN A 193 2.78 24.61 -25.86
C ASN A 193 3.03 24.14 -27.31
N ILE A 194 3.85 23.11 -27.48
CA ILE A 194 4.11 22.51 -28.80
C ILE A 194 2.87 21.75 -29.26
N VAL A 195 2.23 20.98 -28.37
CA VAL A 195 0.99 20.26 -28.70
C VAL A 195 -0.11 21.23 -29.14
N GLU A 196 -0.33 22.32 -28.40
CA GLU A 196 -1.32 23.36 -28.77
C GLU A 196 -1.02 23.98 -30.14
N ALA A 197 0.25 24.26 -30.43
CA ALA A 197 0.66 24.83 -31.71
C ALA A 197 0.49 23.83 -32.87
N LEU A 198 0.89 22.57 -32.67
CA LEU A 198 0.79 21.49 -33.67
C LEU A 198 -0.67 21.13 -33.99
N VAL A 199 -1.54 21.13 -32.97
CA VAL A 199 -2.99 20.90 -33.09
C VAL A 199 -3.66 21.90 -34.05
N ASN A 200 -3.12 23.11 -34.20
CA ASN A 200 -3.66 24.11 -35.13
C ASN A 200 -3.14 23.96 -36.58
N ILE A 201 -2.09 23.16 -36.81
CA ILE A 201 -1.41 23.06 -38.11
C ILE A 201 -1.63 21.70 -38.78
N ILE A 202 -1.62 20.64 -38.00
CA ILE A 202 -1.76 19.27 -38.49
C ILE A 202 -3.25 19.04 -38.82
N PRO A 203 -3.60 18.45 -39.98
CA PRO A 203 -4.99 18.16 -40.31
C PRO A 203 -5.58 17.03 -39.45
N LYS A 204 -6.89 17.08 -39.21
CA LYS A 204 -7.67 16.10 -38.42
C LYS A 204 -7.69 14.68 -39.00
N GLU A 205 -7.16 14.49 -40.20
CA GLU A 205 -7.16 13.21 -40.92
C GLU A 205 -5.92 12.35 -40.64
N ILE A 206 -4.89 12.88 -39.96
CA ILE A 206 -3.68 12.12 -39.56
C ILE A 206 -3.88 11.40 -38.20
N GLU A 207 -5.15 11.29 -37.78
CA GLU A 207 -5.58 10.66 -36.53
C GLU A 207 -5.42 9.12 -36.52
N GLU A 208 -5.09 8.51 -37.68
CA GLU A 208 -5.05 7.05 -37.88
C GLU A 208 -3.62 6.46 -37.97
N ALA A 209 -2.58 7.17 -37.54
CA ALA A 209 -1.20 6.75 -37.79
C ALA A 209 -0.79 5.45 -37.08
N HIS A 210 -0.82 4.39 -37.88
CA HIS A 210 -0.36 3.02 -37.68
C HIS A 210 1.15 2.92 -37.41
N TYR A 211 1.54 2.73 -36.15
CA TYR A 211 2.31 1.58 -35.64
C TYR A 211 2.39 1.71 -34.10
N TYR A 212 2.08 0.63 -33.36
CA TYR A 212 1.75 0.54 -31.92
C TYR A 212 0.33 0.99 -31.49
N GLU A 213 -0.62 1.24 -32.38
CA GLU A 213 -2.06 1.48 -32.08
C GLU A 213 -2.39 2.59 -31.03
N ALA A 214 -1.41 3.30 -30.45
CA ALA A 214 -1.65 4.25 -29.36
C ALA A 214 -1.73 5.70 -29.87
N THR A 215 -2.89 6.34 -29.72
CA THR A 215 -3.09 7.75 -30.08
C THR A 215 -2.33 8.71 -29.16
N ALA A 216 -2.09 9.95 -29.60
CA ALA A 216 -1.56 11.01 -28.74
C ALA A 216 -2.40 11.18 -27.46
N LEU A 217 -3.73 11.05 -27.56
CA LEU A 217 -4.63 11.07 -26.40
C LEU A 217 -4.45 9.84 -25.51
N GLY A 218 -4.23 8.66 -26.09
CA GLY A 218 -3.88 7.44 -25.36
C GLY A 218 -2.59 7.60 -24.55
N ILE A 219 -1.54 8.19 -25.14
CA ILE A 219 -0.28 8.51 -24.45
C ILE A 219 -0.55 9.47 -23.29
N ALA A 220 -1.25 10.59 -23.53
CA ALA A 220 -1.60 11.55 -22.49
C ALA A 220 -2.41 10.89 -21.35
N ALA A 221 -3.30 9.95 -21.67
CA ALA A 221 -4.08 9.20 -20.71
C ALA A 221 -3.23 8.25 -19.86
N VAL A 222 -2.29 7.52 -20.47
CA VAL A 222 -1.38 6.60 -19.75
C VAL A 222 -0.50 7.36 -18.76
N TYR A 223 0.04 8.51 -19.17
CA TYR A 223 0.95 9.31 -18.35
C TYR A 223 0.24 10.36 -17.46
N GLY A 224 -1.09 10.48 -17.52
CA GLY A 224 -1.84 11.39 -16.66
C GLY A 224 -1.67 12.87 -17.00
N MET A 225 -1.40 13.19 -18.27
CA MET A 225 -1.16 14.56 -18.74
C MET A 225 -2.48 15.31 -18.94
N THR A 226 -3.10 15.77 -17.85
CA THR A 226 -4.47 16.31 -17.83
C THR A 226 -4.69 17.46 -18.82
N GLU A 227 -3.80 18.46 -18.86
CA GLU A 227 -3.97 19.63 -19.73
C GLU A 227 -3.76 19.30 -21.21
N ILE A 228 -2.78 18.44 -21.53
CA ILE A 228 -2.54 17.96 -22.89
C ILE A 228 -3.74 17.14 -23.38
N ALA A 229 -4.28 16.26 -22.53
CA ALA A 229 -5.47 15.49 -22.86
C ALA A 229 -6.69 16.39 -23.11
N LYS A 230 -6.93 17.41 -22.28
CA LYS A 230 -8.00 18.40 -22.51
C LYS A 230 -7.83 19.13 -23.85
N CYS A 231 -6.60 19.51 -24.20
CA CYS A 231 -6.29 20.13 -25.49
C CYS A 231 -6.63 19.19 -26.66
N LEU A 232 -6.18 17.94 -26.60
CA LEU A 232 -6.40 16.93 -27.65
C LEU A 232 -7.89 16.55 -27.80
N VAL A 233 -8.65 16.52 -26.70
CA VAL A 233 -10.11 16.27 -26.73
C VAL A 233 -10.87 17.41 -27.40
N ARG A 234 -10.45 18.67 -27.18
CA ARG A 234 -11.05 19.83 -27.87
C ARG A 234 -10.76 19.82 -29.37
N TYR A 235 -9.61 19.27 -29.75
CA TYR A 235 -9.19 19.14 -31.14
C TYR A 235 -10.01 18.08 -31.90
N SER A 236 -10.11 16.86 -31.36
CA SER A 236 -10.90 15.79 -31.96
C SER A 236 -11.55 14.87 -30.93
N GLN A 237 -12.87 14.73 -31.03
CA GLN A 237 -13.66 13.80 -30.22
C GLN A 237 -13.51 12.34 -30.66
N LYS A 238 -13.06 12.08 -31.90
CA LYS A 238 -12.84 10.71 -32.40
C LYS A 238 -11.75 9.98 -31.61
N LEU A 239 -10.76 10.73 -31.11
CA LEU A 239 -9.68 10.19 -30.28
C LEU A 239 -10.18 9.49 -29.01
N LEU A 240 -11.39 9.82 -28.53
CA LEU A 240 -11.98 9.22 -27.32
C LEU A 240 -12.32 7.74 -27.48
N THR A 241 -12.51 7.26 -28.70
CA THR A 241 -12.96 5.89 -29.00
C THR A 241 -11.87 5.00 -29.56
N ILE A 242 -10.70 5.56 -29.89
CA ILE A 242 -9.58 4.80 -30.45
C ILE A 242 -8.83 4.09 -29.33
N THR A 243 -8.60 2.80 -29.49
CA THR A 243 -7.95 1.94 -28.49
C THR A 243 -6.44 1.89 -28.65
N ASP A 244 -5.71 1.75 -27.54
CA ASP A 244 -4.27 1.43 -27.55
C ASP A 244 -3.98 -0.05 -27.91
N VAL A 245 -2.69 -0.44 -27.97
CA VAL A 245 -2.23 -1.83 -28.17
C VAL A 245 -2.85 -2.87 -27.21
N TYR A 246 -3.41 -2.43 -26.08
CA TYR A 246 -4.05 -3.30 -25.10
C TYR A 246 -5.58 -3.30 -25.25
N GLY A 247 -6.11 -2.71 -26.31
CA GLY A 247 -7.55 -2.58 -26.55
C GLY A 247 -8.23 -1.59 -25.59
N ARG A 248 -7.50 -0.62 -25.02
CA ARG A 248 -8.06 0.33 -24.05
C ARG A 248 -8.31 1.69 -24.70
N ILE A 249 -9.53 2.19 -24.57
CA ILE A 249 -9.82 3.60 -24.87
C ILE A 249 -9.09 4.52 -23.86
N PRO A 250 -8.84 5.81 -24.20
CA PRO A 250 -8.09 6.71 -23.32
C PRO A 250 -8.69 6.86 -21.91
N LEU A 251 -10.02 6.84 -21.80
CA LEU A 251 -10.70 6.85 -20.50
C LEU A 251 -10.30 5.65 -19.61
N VAL A 252 -10.25 4.45 -20.18
CA VAL A 252 -9.85 3.23 -19.47
C VAL A 252 -8.37 3.28 -19.11
N ALA A 253 -7.52 3.78 -20.01
CA ALA A 253 -6.09 3.95 -19.76
C ALA A 253 -5.82 4.92 -18.60
N ALA A 254 -6.48 6.09 -18.58
CA ALA A 254 -6.37 7.07 -17.50
C ALA A 254 -6.83 6.50 -16.15
N CYS A 255 -7.98 5.81 -16.14
CA CYS A 255 -8.53 5.21 -14.94
C CYS A 255 -7.63 4.07 -14.40
N SER A 256 -7.12 3.22 -15.30
CA SER A 256 -6.16 2.15 -14.95
C SER A 256 -4.83 2.69 -14.44
N GLY A 257 -4.40 3.86 -14.93
CA GLY A 257 -3.23 4.59 -14.43
C GLY A 257 -3.43 5.17 -13.02
N GLY A 258 -4.67 5.31 -12.56
CA GLY A 258 -5.01 5.94 -11.28
C GLY A 258 -5.11 7.47 -11.37
N HIS A 259 -5.20 8.03 -12.58
CA HIS A 259 -5.22 9.47 -12.83
C HIS A 259 -6.62 10.03 -12.60
N LYS A 260 -6.98 10.29 -11.33
CA LYS A 260 -8.34 10.67 -10.89
C LYS A 260 -8.91 11.87 -11.66
N GLU A 261 -8.17 12.99 -11.73
CA GLU A 261 -8.65 14.22 -12.39
C GLU A 261 -8.90 14.03 -13.88
N LEU A 262 -7.95 13.37 -14.57
CA LEU A 262 -8.07 13.07 -15.98
C LEU A 262 -9.21 12.07 -16.26
N THR A 263 -9.44 11.13 -15.36
CA THR A 263 -10.54 10.17 -15.46
C THR A 263 -11.89 10.89 -15.46
N TYR A 264 -12.10 11.86 -14.56
CA TYR A 264 -13.33 12.68 -14.56
C TYR A 264 -13.47 13.52 -15.83
N ALA A 265 -12.37 14.15 -16.26
CA ALA A 265 -12.37 14.97 -17.46
C ALA A 265 -12.79 14.15 -18.68
N LEU A 266 -12.17 12.97 -18.89
CA LEU A 266 -12.50 12.07 -20.00
C LEU A 266 -13.89 11.46 -19.85
N TYR A 267 -14.31 11.05 -18.65
CA TYR A 267 -15.63 10.47 -18.44
C TYR A 267 -16.77 11.41 -18.83
N SER A 268 -16.61 12.71 -18.59
CA SER A 268 -17.63 13.72 -18.93
C SER A 268 -17.83 13.93 -20.44
N VAL A 269 -16.83 13.58 -21.26
CA VAL A 269 -16.83 13.81 -22.71
C VAL A 269 -16.95 12.52 -23.52
N THR A 270 -16.59 11.36 -22.97
CA THR A 270 -16.68 10.06 -23.67
C THR A 270 -18.14 9.67 -23.90
N PRO A 271 -18.54 9.27 -25.13
CA PRO A 271 -19.85 8.73 -25.41
C PRO A 271 -20.11 7.47 -24.58
N PHE A 272 -21.27 7.38 -23.92
CA PHE A 272 -21.56 6.26 -23.03
C PHE A 272 -21.79 4.94 -23.77
N ASP A 273 -22.23 5.01 -25.03
CA ASP A 273 -22.52 3.82 -25.84
C ASP A 273 -21.30 2.92 -25.98
N VAL A 274 -20.09 3.51 -26.01
CA VAL A 274 -18.80 2.80 -26.06
C VAL A 274 -18.51 1.98 -24.79
N LEU A 275 -19.18 2.29 -23.68
CA LEU A 275 -19.04 1.57 -22.41
C LEU A 275 -20.04 0.41 -22.29
N LEU A 276 -20.98 0.27 -23.23
CA LEU A 276 -21.93 -0.83 -23.22
C LEU A 276 -21.24 -2.15 -23.58
N PRO A 277 -21.69 -3.30 -23.04
CA PRO A 277 -21.10 -4.61 -23.33
C PRO A 277 -21.03 -4.96 -24.82
N GLU A 278 -21.93 -4.41 -25.64
CA GLU A 278 -22.02 -4.64 -27.08
C GLU A 278 -20.80 -4.12 -27.86
N TYR A 279 -20.12 -3.10 -27.34
CA TYR A 279 -18.96 -2.46 -27.96
C TYR A 279 -17.63 -2.92 -27.36
N GLY A 280 -17.63 -4.06 -26.66
CA GLY A 280 -16.46 -4.69 -26.08
C GLY A 280 -16.31 -4.48 -24.57
N ASN A 281 -15.13 -4.82 -24.05
CA ASN A 281 -14.87 -4.88 -22.61
C ASN A 281 -14.45 -3.53 -21.99
N HIS A 282 -14.72 -2.41 -22.66
CA HIS A 282 -14.27 -1.09 -22.19
C HIS A 282 -14.92 -0.68 -20.86
N GLY A 283 -16.24 -0.85 -20.73
CA GLY A 283 -16.93 -0.56 -19.47
C GLY A 283 -16.46 -1.47 -18.33
N PHE A 284 -16.23 -2.75 -18.59
CA PHE A 284 -15.65 -3.69 -17.61
C PHE A 284 -14.27 -3.24 -17.14
N ASN A 285 -13.36 -2.94 -18.07
CA ASN A 285 -12.01 -2.48 -17.74
C ASN A 285 -12.03 -1.13 -17.00
N LEU A 286 -13.00 -0.26 -17.31
CA LEU A 286 -13.21 0.99 -16.58
C LEU A 286 -13.61 0.74 -15.12
N LEU A 287 -14.53 -0.20 -14.86
CA LEU A 287 -14.93 -0.58 -13.50
C LEU A 287 -13.75 -1.14 -12.70
N ARG A 288 -12.89 -1.96 -13.31
CA ARG A 288 -11.65 -2.44 -12.68
C ARG A 288 -10.69 -1.29 -12.35
N GLY A 289 -10.51 -0.36 -13.29
CA GLY A 289 -9.69 0.84 -13.09
C GLY A 289 -10.17 1.72 -11.93
N CYS A 290 -11.48 1.79 -11.68
CA CYS A 290 -12.06 2.63 -10.64
C CYS A 290 -11.57 2.28 -9.22
N PHE A 291 -11.18 1.03 -8.94
CA PHE A 291 -10.55 0.67 -7.66
C PHE A 291 -9.20 1.37 -7.46
N ARG A 292 -8.40 1.47 -8.53
CA ARG A 292 -7.08 2.09 -8.52
C ARG A 292 -7.18 3.62 -8.51
N ALA A 293 -8.06 4.19 -9.33
CA ALA A 293 -8.34 5.63 -9.36
C ALA A 293 -9.17 6.13 -8.15
N LYS A 294 -9.79 5.21 -7.38
CA LYS A 294 -10.70 5.48 -6.26
C LYS A 294 -11.90 6.37 -6.65
N THR A 295 -12.42 6.17 -7.86
CA THR A 295 -13.56 6.88 -8.46
C THR A 295 -14.83 6.02 -8.37
N PHE A 296 -15.29 5.76 -7.14
CA PHE A 296 -16.45 4.89 -6.89
C PHE A 296 -17.78 5.51 -7.30
N ASP A 297 -17.83 6.83 -7.45
CA ASP A 297 -18.94 7.58 -8.02
C ASP A 297 -19.14 7.28 -9.51
N ILE A 298 -18.07 7.26 -10.31
CA ILE A 298 -18.10 6.84 -11.72
C ILE A 298 -18.55 5.38 -11.80
N MET A 299 -17.99 4.52 -10.95
CA MET A 299 -18.40 3.11 -10.87
C MET A 299 -19.91 2.99 -10.62
N PHE A 300 -20.44 3.72 -9.61
CA PHE A 300 -21.85 3.69 -9.29
C PHE A 300 -22.74 4.22 -10.43
N ASP A 301 -22.32 5.27 -11.14
CA ASP A 301 -23.07 5.80 -12.30
C ASP A 301 -23.17 4.76 -13.42
N ILE A 302 -22.07 4.08 -13.76
CA ILE A 302 -22.04 3.04 -14.78
C ILE A 302 -22.95 1.87 -14.38
N LEU A 303 -22.84 1.36 -13.15
CA LEU A 303 -23.66 0.24 -12.67
C LEU A 303 -25.15 0.61 -12.65
N SER A 304 -25.48 1.87 -12.33
CA SER A 304 -26.87 2.36 -12.31
C SER A 304 -27.45 2.50 -13.72
N ARG A 305 -26.64 2.89 -14.70
CA ARG A 305 -27.06 3.13 -16.09
C ARG A 305 -27.04 1.87 -16.96
N CYS A 306 -26.11 0.96 -16.70
CA CYS A 306 -25.98 -0.30 -17.43
C CYS A 306 -25.82 -1.48 -16.43
N PRO A 307 -26.91 -1.96 -15.82
CA PRO A 307 -26.86 -3.09 -14.88
C PRO A 307 -26.32 -4.39 -15.50
N SER A 308 -26.54 -4.59 -16.82
CA SER A 308 -26.15 -5.82 -17.54
C SER A 308 -24.64 -6.04 -17.61
N ILE A 309 -23.83 -4.99 -17.45
CA ILE A 309 -22.37 -5.10 -17.44
C ILE A 309 -21.85 -6.02 -16.33
N ILE A 310 -22.62 -6.17 -15.26
CA ILE A 310 -22.25 -6.95 -14.08
C ILE A 310 -22.18 -8.44 -14.37
N ASN A 311 -23.00 -8.96 -15.29
CA ASN A 311 -23.08 -10.38 -15.60
C ASN A 311 -21.69 -10.97 -15.93
N GLY A 312 -20.85 -10.21 -16.65
CA GLY A 312 -19.51 -10.63 -17.05
C GLY A 312 -18.39 -10.33 -16.05
N CYS A 313 -18.66 -9.60 -14.95
CA CYS A 313 -17.60 -9.02 -14.12
C CYS A 313 -17.83 -9.01 -12.61
N TRP A 314 -18.98 -9.47 -12.13
CA TRP A 314 -19.33 -9.42 -10.72
C TRP A 314 -18.27 -10.07 -9.81
N ASN A 315 -17.63 -11.15 -10.26
CA ASN A 315 -16.52 -11.81 -9.56
C ASN A 315 -15.35 -10.86 -9.30
N ASP A 316 -14.89 -10.17 -10.35
CA ASP A 316 -13.76 -9.23 -10.27
C ASP A 316 -14.11 -8.00 -9.43
N LEU A 317 -15.35 -7.50 -9.52
CA LEU A 317 -15.81 -6.38 -8.70
C LEU A 317 -15.86 -6.76 -7.22
N LEU A 318 -16.42 -7.93 -6.90
CA LEU A 318 -16.50 -8.43 -5.53
C LEU A 318 -15.09 -8.63 -4.94
N TYR A 319 -14.18 -9.21 -5.71
CA TYR A 319 -12.78 -9.35 -5.33
C TYR A 319 -12.07 -8.00 -5.17
N GLY A 320 -12.33 -7.04 -6.07
CA GLY A 320 -11.82 -5.67 -5.99
C GLY A 320 -12.25 -4.94 -4.72
N PHE A 321 -13.52 -5.07 -4.32
CA PHE A 321 -14.02 -4.52 -3.06
C PHE A 321 -13.37 -5.19 -1.85
N ALA A 322 -13.20 -6.50 -1.89
CA ALA A 322 -12.56 -7.27 -0.82
C ALA A 322 -11.06 -6.98 -0.64
N THR A 323 -10.35 -6.62 -1.71
CA THR A 323 -8.93 -6.27 -1.71
C THR A 323 -8.64 -4.79 -1.43
N THR A 324 -9.67 -3.93 -1.41
CA THR A 324 -9.51 -2.48 -1.28
C THR A 324 -10.02 -1.96 0.07
N PRO A 325 -9.28 -2.14 1.19
CA PRO A 325 -9.68 -1.58 2.48
C PRO A 325 -9.81 -0.05 2.47
N ALA A 326 -9.15 0.64 1.54
CA ALA A 326 -9.32 2.08 1.34
C ALA A 326 -10.73 2.48 0.84
N ALA A 327 -11.52 1.54 0.30
CA ALA A 327 -12.88 1.76 -0.15
C ALA A 327 -13.91 1.76 0.99
N PHE A 328 -13.55 1.27 2.19
CA PHE A 328 -14.45 1.15 3.34
C PHE A 328 -13.80 1.78 4.58
N VAL A 329 -14.44 2.80 5.19
CA VAL A 329 -13.92 3.39 6.44
C VAL A 329 -14.00 2.35 7.54
N THR A 330 -12.87 1.79 7.97
CA THR A 330 -12.81 1.33 9.35
C THR A 330 -12.78 2.56 10.25
N ARG A 331 -13.86 2.77 11.03
CA ARG A 331 -14.04 3.90 11.97
C ARG A 331 -12.81 4.19 12.84
N SER A 332 -11.93 3.19 13.02
CA SER A 332 -10.68 3.22 13.79
C SER A 332 -9.51 4.03 13.19
N ARG A 333 -9.58 4.52 11.95
CA ARG A 333 -8.50 5.36 11.36
C ARG A 333 -8.75 6.87 11.42
N LEU A 334 -9.94 7.29 11.82
CA LEU A 334 -10.30 8.70 11.97
C LEU A 334 -10.14 9.14 13.43
N THR A 335 -9.53 10.30 13.67
CA THR A 335 -9.45 10.89 15.02
C THR A 335 -10.84 11.27 15.53
N PHE A 336 -10.99 11.44 16.84
CA PHE A 336 -12.28 11.76 17.48
C PHE A 336 -13.01 12.96 16.82
N TRP A 337 -12.27 14.02 16.47
CA TRP A 337 -12.86 15.19 15.80
C TRP A 337 -13.25 14.92 14.35
N GLN A 338 -12.47 14.13 13.61
CA GLN A 338 -12.84 13.70 12.25
C GLN A 338 -14.09 12.81 12.26
N GLN A 339 -14.24 11.96 13.28
CA GLN A 339 -15.47 11.17 13.49
C GLN A 339 -16.67 12.06 13.78
N TRP A 340 -16.52 13.06 14.65
CA TRP A 340 -17.58 14.02 14.97
C TRP A 340 -18.03 14.83 13.76
N ILE A 341 -17.08 15.29 12.94
CA ILE A 341 -17.32 15.95 11.65
C ILE A 341 -18.08 14.99 10.74
N CYS A 342 -17.60 13.76 10.55
CA CYS A 342 -18.27 12.73 9.76
C CYS A 342 -19.71 12.49 10.20
N ASP A 343 -20.02 12.40 11.49
CA ASP A 343 -21.38 12.11 11.97
C ASP A 343 -22.38 13.25 11.68
N ARG A 344 -21.91 14.48 11.42
CA ARG A 344 -22.76 15.65 11.13
C ARG A 344 -23.12 15.80 9.65
N PHE A 345 -22.32 15.26 8.73
CA PHE A 345 -22.61 15.33 7.29
C PHE A 345 -23.52 14.17 6.85
N LYS A 346 -24.67 14.46 6.24
CA LYS A 346 -25.45 13.44 5.53
C LYS A 346 -25.06 13.48 4.06
N VAL A 347 -24.40 12.43 3.58
CA VAL A 347 -24.19 12.24 2.13
C VAL A 347 -25.44 11.58 1.58
N SER A 348 -26.21 12.30 0.77
CA SER A 348 -27.33 11.75 0.02
C SER A 348 -26.82 11.18 -1.29
N ILE A 349 -26.86 9.86 -1.44
CA ILE A 349 -26.63 9.20 -2.73
C ILE A 349 -27.91 9.42 -3.58
N PRO A 350 -27.81 9.84 -4.85
CA PRO A 350 -28.98 9.94 -5.72
C PRO A 350 -29.69 8.58 -5.80
N SER A 351 -31.00 8.54 -5.52
CA SER A 351 -31.80 7.33 -5.70
C SER A 351 -31.90 6.99 -7.19
N VAL A 352 -31.77 5.71 -7.53
CA VAL A 352 -31.91 5.19 -8.90
C VAL A 352 -33.33 5.47 -9.41
N SER A 353 -33.51 6.59 -10.12
CA SER A 353 -34.71 6.90 -10.90
C SER A 353 -34.39 6.69 -12.38
N THR A 354 -35.16 5.80 -13.00
CA THR A 354 -35.01 5.23 -14.36
C THR A 354 -35.22 6.22 -15.53
N SER A 355 -34.96 7.51 -15.35
CA SER A 355 -35.11 8.49 -16.43
C SER A 355 -33.85 9.34 -16.56
N SER A 356 -33.11 9.10 -17.64
CA SER A 356 -32.11 9.95 -18.29
C SER A 356 -31.69 11.19 -17.48
N CYS A 357 -30.67 11.05 -16.65
CA CYS A 357 -29.95 12.17 -16.06
C CYS A 357 -28.49 11.76 -15.94
N ARG A 358 -27.61 12.39 -16.73
CA ARG A 358 -26.19 12.45 -16.39
C ARG A 358 -26.12 12.97 -14.95
N VAL A 359 -25.59 12.21 -14.01
CA VAL A 359 -25.29 12.75 -12.68
C VAL A 359 -24.33 13.92 -12.93
N PRO A 360 -24.68 15.16 -12.55
CA PRO A 360 -23.78 16.28 -12.76
C PRO A 360 -22.64 16.16 -11.74
N ILE A 361 -21.59 15.44 -12.14
CA ILE A 361 -20.38 15.20 -11.34
C ILE A 361 -19.76 16.53 -10.86
N ASN A 362 -19.99 17.63 -11.59
CA ASN A 362 -19.37 18.94 -11.34
C ASN A 362 -20.28 20.04 -10.78
N GLN A 363 -21.58 19.83 -10.51
CA GLN A 363 -22.46 20.92 -10.03
C GLN A 363 -22.68 20.98 -8.51
N GLN A 364 -22.31 19.95 -7.75
CA GLN A 364 -22.36 20.03 -6.28
C GLN A 364 -21.11 20.67 -5.65
N GLU A 365 -20.03 20.86 -6.42
CA GLU A 365 -18.79 21.51 -5.94
C GLU A 365 -18.98 23.01 -5.67
N GLY A 366 -19.78 23.71 -6.48
CA GLY A 366 -19.84 25.18 -6.48
C GLY A 366 -20.50 25.84 -5.26
N ASN A 367 -21.28 25.10 -4.45
CA ASN A 367 -22.01 25.68 -3.31
C ASN A 367 -21.42 25.30 -1.94
N PHE A 368 -20.56 24.29 -1.87
CA PHE A 368 -19.94 23.81 -0.63
C PHE A 368 -18.58 24.47 -0.36
N GLU A 369 -17.75 24.65 -1.40
CA GLU A 369 -16.45 25.32 -1.29
C GLU A 369 -16.56 26.75 -0.72
N LYS A 370 -17.65 27.45 -1.05
CA LYS A 370 -17.88 28.83 -0.57
C LYS A 370 -18.20 28.94 0.92
N LYS A 371 -18.55 27.84 1.62
CA LYS A 371 -18.91 27.85 3.05
C LYS A 371 -17.93 27.11 3.97
N THR A 372 -17.09 26.20 3.44
CA THR A 372 -16.16 25.38 4.26
C THR A 372 -14.69 25.77 4.16
N ALA A 373 -14.35 26.83 3.42
CA ALA A 373 -12.99 27.36 3.25
C ALA A 373 -12.24 27.76 4.54
N ILE A 374 -12.89 27.64 5.71
CA ILE A 374 -12.36 28.12 7.00
C ILE A 374 -11.53 27.05 7.72
N ILE A 375 -11.60 25.76 7.34
CA ILE A 375 -10.82 24.68 8.00
C ILE A 375 -10.19 23.73 6.96
N PRO A 376 -8.85 23.74 6.78
CA PRO A 376 -8.18 22.82 5.87
C PRO A 376 -8.39 21.35 6.31
N GLY A 377 -8.69 20.47 5.36
CA GLY A 377 -8.90 19.03 5.58
C GLY A 377 -10.36 18.56 5.65
N ILE A 378 -11.34 19.46 5.79
CA ILE A 378 -12.77 19.07 5.79
C ILE A 378 -13.21 18.53 4.42
N ASN A 379 -12.77 19.15 3.32
CA ASN A 379 -13.10 18.69 1.98
C ASN A 379 -12.56 17.27 1.71
N GLN A 380 -11.35 16.97 2.18
CA GLN A 380 -10.76 15.62 2.07
C GLN A 380 -11.57 14.58 2.85
N ILE A 381 -12.03 14.91 4.06
CA ILE A 381 -12.89 14.03 4.88
C ILE A 381 -14.26 13.83 4.20
N TYR A 382 -14.82 14.90 3.63
CA TYR A 382 -16.08 14.83 2.90
C TYR A 382 -15.96 13.96 1.65
N ASP A 383 -14.92 14.16 0.83
CA ASP A 383 -14.64 13.36 -0.36
C ASP A 383 -14.41 11.89 -0.01
N GLN A 384 -13.66 11.63 1.06
CA GLN A 384 -13.46 10.30 1.57
C GLN A 384 -14.81 9.68 1.94
N LYS A 385 -15.62 10.35 2.76
CA LYS A 385 -16.95 9.88 3.16
C LYS A 385 -17.87 9.62 1.95
N ARG A 386 -17.84 10.50 0.95
CA ARG A 386 -18.58 10.38 -0.30
C ARG A 386 -18.14 9.12 -1.07
N ASN A 387 -16.84 8.93 -1.25
CA ASN A 387 -16.28 7.74 -1.89
C ASN A 387 -16.70 6.45 -1.19
N HIS A 388 -16.72 6.43 0.14
CA HIS A 388 -17.18 5.28 0.91
C HIS A 388 -18.67 4.99 0.73
N ALA A 389 -19.50 6.04 0.64
CA ALA A 389 -20.93 5.90 0.38
C ALA A 389 -21.17 5.26 -1.01
N TYR A 390 -20.46 5.74 -2.04
CA TYR A 390 -20.53 5.17 -3.39
C TYR A 390 -19.95 3.77 -3.50
N ALA A 391 -18.84 3.47 -2.83
CA ALA A 391 -18.26 2.12 -2.78
C ALA A 391 -19.24 1.13 -2.16
N ARG A 392 -19.87 1.49 -1.04
CA ARG A 392 -20.90 0.66 -0.41
C ARG A 392 -22.12 0.48 -1.30
N ALA A 393 -22.61 1.53 -1.95
CA ALA A 393 -23.76 1.43 -2.84
C ALA A 393 -23.47 0.57 -4.09
N SER A 394 -22.26 0.66 -4.63
CA SER A 394 -21.80 -0.19 -5.74
C SER A 394 -21.67 -1.65 -5.31
N LEU A 395 -21.13 -1.91 -4.11
CA LEU A 395 -21.10 -3.25 -3.52
C LEU A 395 -22.52 -3.80 -3.32
N HIS A 396 -23.44 -3.00 -2.76
CA HIS A 396 -24.85 -3.39 -2.59
C HIS A 396 -25.47 -3.82 -3.93
N PHE A 397 -25.21 -3.07 -4.99
CA PHE A 397 -25.69 -3.38 -6.33
C PHE A 397 -25.15 -4.73 -6.82
N CYS A 398 -23.85 -4.99 -6.64
CA CYS A 398 -23.22 -6.28 -6.98
C CYS A 398 -23.83 -7.42 -6.18
N CYS A 399 -23.95 -7.27 -4.85
CA CYS A 399 -24.52 -8.31 -3.98
C CYS A 399 -26.00 -8.61 -4.28
N ARG A 400 -26.79 -7.58 -4.64
CA ARG A 400 -28.17 -7.76 -5.10
C ARG A 400 -28.24 -8.55 -6.40
N HIS A 401 -27.36 -8.25 -7.35
CA HIS A 401 -27.28 -9.00 -8.61
C HIS A 401 -26.94 -10.48 -8.38
N ILE A 402 -25.95 -10.77 -7.53
CA ILE A 402 -25.59 -12.17 -7.19
C ILE A 402 -26.79 -12.90 -6.55
N SER A 403 -27.60 -12.19 -5.77
CA SER A 403 -28.80 -12.77 -5.14
C SER A 403 -29.92 -13.11 -6.14
N THR A 404 -29.84 -12.59 -7.37
CA THR A 404 -30.80 -12.91 -8.45
C THR A 404 -30.30 -13.99 -9.41
N LEU A 405 -29.05 -14.43 -9.30
CA LEU A 405 -28.48 -15.49 -10.14
C LEU A 405 -29.04 -16.86 -9.73
N GLU A 406 -29.25 -17.74 -10.70
CA GLU A 406 -29.64 -19.13 -10.43
C GLU A 406 -28.49 -19.92 -9.78
N GLN A 407 -28.81 -20.93 -8.97
CA GLN A 407 -27.83 -21.69 -8.17
C GLN A 407 -26.70 -22.33 -9.01
N GLY A 408 -26.91 -22.58 -10.31
CA GLY A 408 -25.91 -23.10 -11.24
C GLY A 408 -24.93 -22.05 -11.80
N GLU A 409 -25.28 -20.76 -11.73
CA GLU A 409 -24.45 -19.65 -12.22
C GLU A 409 -23.58 -19.02 -11.12
N ILE A 410 -23.88 -19.32 -9.85
CA ILE A 410 -23.14 -18.84 -8.70
C ILE A 410 -21.80 -19.58 -8.61
N ASN A 411 -20.72 -18.90 -9.00
CA ASN A 411 -19.37 -19.38 -8.72
C ASN A 411 -19.07 -19.25 -7.22
N SER A 412 -19.45 -20.27 -6.46
CA SER A 412 -19.24 -20.33 -5.00
C SER A 412 -17.78 -20.11 -4.62
N ARG A 413 -16.83 -20.59 -5.43
CA ARG A 413 -15.39 -20.40 -5.20
C ARG A 413 -14.98 -18.93 -5.21
N ALA A 414 -15.43 -18.16 -6.20
CA ALA A 414 -15.09 -16.74 -6.31
C ALA A 414 -15.67 -15.90 -5.15
N ILE A 415 -16.88 -16.24 -4.70
CA ILE A 415 -17.51 -15.59 -3.54
C ILE A 415 -16.73 -15.88 -2.26
N ILE A 416 -16.38 -17.15 -2.01
CA ILE A 416 -15.58 -17.55 -0.85
C ILE A 416 -14.23 -16.82 -0.87
N GLU A 417 -13.55 -16.78 -2.01
CA GLU A 417 -12.26 -16.12 -2.16
C GLU A 417 -12.35 -14.62 -1.82
N ALA A 418 -13.36 -13.92 -2.35
CA ALA A 418 -13.58 -12.52 -2.02
C ALA A 418 -13.89 -12.33 -0.52
N ILE A 419 -14.70 -13.19 0.08
CA ILE A 419 -14.98 -13.13 1.53
C ILE A 419 -13.69 -13.33 2.34
N ILE A 420 -12.89 -14.35 2.02
CA ILE A 420 -11.61 -14.61 2.70
C ILE A 420 -10.67 -13.41 2.55
N GLN A 421 -10.63 -12.78 1.38
CA GLN A 421 -9.78 -11.61 1.15
C GLN A 421 -10.24 -10.39 1.96
N ALA A 422 -11.55 -10.17 2.05
CA ALA A 422 -12.13 -9.14 2.91
C ALA A 422 -11.79 -9.42 4.40
N ILE A 423 -11.80 -10.69 4.81
CA ILE A 423 -11.37 -11.11 6.15
C ILE A 423 -9.89 -10.81 6.36
N LYS A 424 -9.00 -11.24 5.46
CA LYS A 424 -7.55 -10.95 5.53
C LYS A 424 -7.28 -9.46 5.74
N HIS A 425 -8.04 -8.59 5.05
CA HIS A 425 -7.93 -7.14 5.17
C HIS A 425 -8.74 -6.51 6.31
N GLY A 426 -9.56 -7.28 7.04
CA GLY A 426 -10.37 -6.79 8.16
C GLY A 426 -11.55 -5.89 7.76
N ILE A 427 -12.10 -6.06 6.56
CA ILE A 427 -13.15 -5.21 5.99
C ILE A 427 -14.54 -5.66 6.50
N VAL A 428 -14.94 -5.16 7.66
CA VAL A 428 -16.23 -5.52 8.29
C VAL A 428 -17.43 -5.05 7.47
N ASP A 429 -17.38 -3.86 6.85
CA ASP A 429 -18.52 -3.31 6.10
C ASP A 429 -18.87 -4.15 4.87
N PHE A 430 -17.89 -4.83 4.26
CA PHE A 430 -18.11 -5.77 3.17
C PHE A 430 -18.96 -6.96 3.61
N LEU A 431 -18.63 -7.54 4.77
CA LEU A 431 -19.40 -8.64 5.36
C LEU A 431 -20.80 -8.19 5.79
N ILE A 432 -20.93 -6.97 6.35
CA ILE A 432 -22.26 -6.40 6.67
C ILE A 432 -23.13 -6.36 5.43
N GLU A 433 -22.59 -5.85 4.32
CA GLU A 433 -23.36 -5.71 3.07
C GLU A 433 -23.79 -7.08 2.50
N ILE A 434 -22.87 -8.05 2.45
CA ILE A 434 -23.19 -9.42 2.01
C ILE A 434 -24.28 -10.04 2.89
N THR A 435 -24.20 -9.89 4.22
CA THR A 435 -25.22 -10.45 5.12
C THR A 435 -26.57 -9.76 5.02
N GLU A 436 -26.59 -8.47 4.68
CA GLU A 436 -27.81 -7.70 4.48
C GLU A 436 -28.56 -8.18 3.23
N THR A 437 -27.83 -8.50 2.15
CA THR A 437 -28.39 -8.94 0.88
C THR A 437 -28.70 -10.45 0.85
N ASN A 438 -27.76 -11.28 1.29
CA ASN A 438 -27.89 -12.74 1.25
C ASN A 438 -27.12 -13.40 2.43
N PRO A 439 -27.80 -13.71 3.54
CA PRO A 439 -27.16 -14.29 4.71
C PRO A 439 -26.66 -15.73 4.49
N ASP A 440 -27.20 -16.44 3.50
CA ASP A 440 -26.83 -17.84 3.22
C ASP A 440 -25.42 -17.94 2.62
N MET A 441 -24.90 -16.86 2.04
CA MET A 441 -23.51 -16.79 1.56
C MET A 441 -22.49 -17.00 2.68
N LEU A 442 -22.84 -16.74 3.95
CA LEU A 442 -21.95 -17.01 5.08
C LEU A 442 -21.86 -18.51 5.46
N THR A 443 -22.78 -19.33 4.97
CA THR A 443 -22.80 -20.77 5.24
C THR A 443 -21.92 -21.57 4.28
N ILE A 444 -21.44 -20.93 3.21
CA ILE A 444 -20.59 -21.56 2.23
C ILE A 444 -19.23 -21.87 2.88
N CYS A 445 -18.83 -23.14 2.84
CA CYS A 445 -17.51 -23.59 3.28
C CYS A 445 -16.51 -23.55 2.13
N SER A 446 -15.25 -23.33 2.47
CA SER A 446 -14.14 -23.45 1.52
C SER A 446 -14.13 -24.84 0.87
N SER A 447 -14.01 -24.91 -0.45
CA SER A 447 -13.85 -26.18 -1.18
C SER A 447 -12.55 -26.89 -0.82
N ASP A 448 -11.50 -26.12 -0.55
CA ASP A 448 -10.14 -26.63 -0.44
C ASP A 448 -9.85 -27.14 0.97
N THR A 449 -10.42 -26.49 1.99
CA THR A 449 -10.19 -26.84 3.40
C THR A 449 -11.43 -27.35 4.12
N GLY A 450 -12.62 -27.23 3.53
CA GLY A 450 -13.90 -27.48 4.22
C GLY A 450 -14.22 -26.47 5.34
N ALA A 451 -13.32 -25.50 5.60
CA ALA A 451 -13.46 -24.57 6.72
C ALA A 451 -14.56 -23.55 6.45
N SER A 452 -15.32 -23.22 7.50
CA SER A 452 -16.32 -22.16 7.45
C SER A 452 -15.68 -20.77 7.41
N ILE A 453 -16.44 -19.76 6.97
CA ILE A 453 -16.01 -18.36 6.98
C ILE A 453 -15.66 -17.89 8.41
N LEU A 454 -16.33 -18.42 9.43
CA LEU A 454 -16.01 -18.15 10.83
C LEU A 454 -14.62 -18.68 11.22
N MET A 455 -14.30 -19.91 10.81
CA MET A 455 -12.98 -20.51 11.03
C MET A 455 -11.89 -19.71 10.34
N ALA A 456 -12.11 -19.29 9.08
CA ALA A 456 -11.16 -18.43 8.37
C ALA A 456 -10.92 -17.10 9.11
N ALA A 457 -11.96 -16.48 9.67
CA ALA A 457 -11.83 -15.26 10.48
C ALA A 457 -11.04 -15.46 11.77
N ILE A 458 -11.13 -16.64 12.39
CA ILE A 458 -10.42 -17.01 13.62
C ILE A 458 -8.95 -17.33 13.33
N ALA A 459 -8.68 -18.12 12.27
CA ALA A 459 -7.33 -18.40 11.80
C ALA A 459 -6.57 -17.09 11.51
N LEU A 460 -7.24 -16.11 10.90
CA LEU A 460 -6.65 -14.81 10.55
C LEU A 460 -6.64 -13.77 11.70
N ARG A 461 -7.09 -14.15 12.91
CA ARG A 461 -7.16 -13.29 14.12
C ARG A 461 -7.96 -11.99 13.93
N GLN A 462 -9.03 -12.04 13.14
CA GLN A 462 -9.84 -10.87 12.81
C GLN A 462 -10.99 -10.66 13.79
N GLU A 463 -10.64 -10.20 14.99
CA GLU A 463 -11.56 -10.14 16.14
C GLU A 463 -12.89 -9.41 15.87
N LYS A 464 -12.83 -8.28 15.15
CA LYS A 464 -14.02 -7.49 14.81
C LYS A 464 -14.99 -8.26 13.91
N ILE A 465 -14.44 -9.04 12.98
CA ILE A 465 -15.22 -9.87 12.07
C ILE A 465 -15.80 -11.07 12.82
N VAL A 466 -14.99 -11.75 13.64
CA VAL A 466 -15.45 -12.87 14.46
C VAL A 466 -16.63 -12.45 15.33
N ARG A 467 -16.54 -11.30 16.00
CA ARG A 467 -17.63 -10.73 16.80
C ARG A 467 -18.87 -10.40 16.00
N PHE A 468 -18.68 -9.86 14.79
CA PHE A 468 -19.78 -9.57 13.89
C PHE A 468 -20.52 -10.86 13.53
N ILE A 469 -19.80 -11.91 13.10
CA ILE A 469 -20.37 -13.20 12.72
C ILE A 469 -21.05 -13.89 13.91
N ILE A 470 -20.42 -13.92 15.09
CA ILE A 470 -21.00 -14.49 16.32
C ILE A 470 -22.28 -13.76 16.75
N GLY A 471 -22.39 -12.46 16.43
CA GLY A 471 -23.59 -11.66 16.69
C GLY A 471 -24.77 -11.98 15.78
N LEU A 472 -24.58 -12.78 14.72
CA LEU A 472 -25.64 -13.15 13.79
C LEU A 472 -26.43 -14.37 14.29
N PRO A 473 -27.73 -14.50 13.93
CA PRO A 473 -28.53 -15.69 14.29
C PRO A 473 -27.91 -17.01 13.83
N ILE A 474 -27.19 -16.99 12.70
CA ILE A 474 -26.56 -18.16 12.08
C ILE A 474 -25.30 -18.65 12.80
N ALA A 475 -24.80 -17.86 13.77
CA ALA A 475 -23.57 -18.16 14.51
C ALA A 475 -23.57 -19.57 15.10
N LYS A 476 -24.70 -20.01 15.69
CA LYS A 476 -24.82 -21.33 16.30
C LYS A 476 -24.60 -22.48 15.32
N THR A 477 -25.01 -22.29 14.06
CA THR A 477 -24.80 -23.27 13.00
C THR A 477 -23.33 -23.29 12.60
N LEU A 478 -22.74 -22.10 12.36
CA LEU A 478 -21.34 -21.95 11.95
C LEU A 478 -20.35 -22.48 13.00
N THR A 479 -20.66 -22.32 14.29
CA THR A 479 -19.81 -22.81 15.38
C THR A 479 -19.78 -24.33 15.50
N ARG A 480 -20.79 -25.03 14.97
CA ARG A 480 -20.89 -26.49 14.99
C ARG A 480 -20.23 -27.16 13.78
N LEU A 481 -19.90 -26.38 12.76
CA LEU A 481 -19.23 -26.92 11.58
C LEU A 481 -17.81 -27.33 11.97
N THR A 482 -17.34 -28.40 11.34
CA THR A 482 -15.94 -28.82 11.36
C THR A 482 -15.33 -28.56 9.98
N ASP A 483 -14.04 -28.29 9.91
CA ASP A 483 -13.34 -28.25 8.63
C ASP A 483 -13.14 -29.67 8.05
N GLY A 484 -12.45 -29.75 6.92
CA GLY A 484 -12.11 -30.99 6.25
C GLY A 484 -11.31 -31.96 7.13
N GLU A 485 -10.56 -31.47 8.12
CA GLU A 485 -9.74 -32.23 9.08
C GLU A 485 -10.47 -32.54 10.41
N GLN A 486 -11.78 -32.31 10.45
CA GLN A 486 -12.60 -32.42 11.66
C GLN A 486 -12.18 -31.46 12.78
N ASN A 487 -11.44 -30.39 12.46
CA ASN A 487 -11.15 -29.32 13.40
C ASN A 487 -12.42 -28.51 13.64
N ASN A 488 -12.81 -28.40 14.90
CA ASN A 488 -13.83 -27.43 15.31
C ASN A 488 -13.22 -26.02 15.40
N VAL A 489 -14.06 -25.04 15.72
CA VAL A 489 -13.64 -23.64 15.84
C VAL A 489 -12.52 -23.42 16.87
N LEU A 490 -12.46 -24.22 17.94
CA LEU A 490 -11.42 -24.13 18.96
C LEU A 490 -10.08 -24.69 18.48
N HIS A 491 -10.07 -25.75 17.67
CA HIS A 491 -8.84 -26.26 17.05
C HIS A 491 -8.20 -25.17 16.17
N ILE A 492 -9.00 -24.48 15.35
CA ILE A 492 -8.54 -23.36 14.50
C ILE A 492 -8.07 -22.16 15.34
N ALA A 493 -8.71 -21.90 16.49
CA ALA A 493 -8.21 -20.91 17.44
C ALA A 493 -6.86 -21.33 18.05
N GLY A 494 -6.63 -22.64 18.16
CA GLY A 494 -5.40 -23.27 18.64
C GLY A 494 -4.22 -23.16 17.66
N GLU A 495 -4.47 -23.02 16.36
CA GLU A 495 -3.43 -22.89 15.34
C GLU A 495 -2.68 -21.57 15.45
N LEU A 496 -1.38 -21.56 15.12
CA LEU A 496 -0.57 -20.34 15.14
C LEU A 496 -1.06 -19.35 14.06
N ALA A 497 -1.24 -18.08 14.44
CA ALA A 497 -1.64 -17.05 13.48
C ALA A 497 -0.58 -16.83 12.38
N PRO A 498 -0.97 -16.36 11.19
CA PRO A 498 -0.02 -16.07 10.11
C PRO A 498 1.03 -15.01 10.50
N ASP A 499 2.24 -15.14 9.94
CA ASP A 499 3.41 -14.30 10.26
C ASP A 499 3.14 -12.79 10.23
N TYR A 500 2.35 -12.31 9.27
CA TYR A 500 2.04 -10.88 9.14
C TYR A 500 1.18 -10.33 10.29
N GLN A 501 0.39 -11.18 10.97
CA GLN A 501 -0.34 -10.79 12.20
C GLN A 501 0.58 -10.84 13.42
N LEU A 502 1.48 -11.83 13.47
CA LEU A 502 2.46 -12.00 14.54
C LEU A 502 3.46 -10.85 14.60
N ALA A 503 3.95 -10.40 13.45
CA ALA A 503 4.89 -9.29 13.32
C ALA A 503 4.37 -7.94 13.87
N ARG A 504 3.05 -7.82 14.13
CA ARG A 504 2.44 -6.60 14.68
C ARG A 504 2.61 -6.46 16.19
N ILE A 505 3.02 -7.52 16.89
CA ILE A 505 3.10 -7.56 18.35
C ILE A 505 4.57 -7.52 18.76
N SER A 506 4.91 -6.68 19.73
CA SER A 506 6.28 -6.59 20.23
C SER A 506 6.56 -7.67 21.28
N GLY A 507 7.48 -8.58 20.98
CA GLY A 507 8.02 -9.55 21.95
C GLY A 507 7.20 -10.85 22.09
N ALA A 508 7.92 -11.96 22.22
CA ALA A 508 7.34 -13.32 22.24
C ALA A 508 6.33 -13.54 23.39
N ALA A 509 6.56 -12.91 24.56
CA ALA A 509 5.66 -13.03 25.71
C ALA A 509 4.30 -12.33 25.50
N LEU A 510 4.29 -11.17 24.84
CA LEU A 510 3.05 -10.46 24.49
C LEU A 510 2.33 -11.15 23.33
N GLN A 511 3.09 -11.74 22.40
CA GLN A 511 2.53 -12.57 21.34
C GLN A 511 1.81 -13.80 21.92
N MET A 512 2.45 -14.52 22.85
CA MET A 512 1.85 -15.67 23.54
C MET A 512 0.53 -15.31 24.25
N GLN A 513 0.49 -14.15 24.92
CA GLN A 513 -0.73 -13.64 25.56
C GLN A 513 -1.90 -13.39 24.60
N ARG A 514 -1.60 -12.98 23.38
CA ARG A 514 -2.62 -12.62 22.40
C ARG A 514 -3.15 -13.81 21.62
N GLU A 515 -2.32 -14.84 21.44
CA GLU A 515 -2.69 -16.09 20.77
C GLU A 515 -3.58 -16.98 21.65
N GLU A 516 -3.66 -16.74 22.96
CA GLU A 516 -4.58 -17.46 23.85
C GLU A 516 -6.03 -16.95 23.68
N VAL A 517 -6.70 -17.41 22.61
CA VAL A 517 -8.03 -16.92 22.15
C VAL A 517 -9.22 -17.55 22.90
N GLU A 518 -9.00 -18.36 23.94
CA GLU A 518 -10.05 -19.06 24.70
C GLU A 518 -11.18 -18.17 25.26
N SER A 519 -11.02 -16.83 25.26
CA SER A 519 -12.06 -15.92 25.76
C SER A 519 -13.13 -15.48 24.74
N ILE A 520 -12.96 -15.79 23.44
CA ILE A 520 -13.86 -15.28 22.38
C ILE A 520 -14.93 -16.30 21.96
N VAL A 521 -14.60 -17.59 22.03
CA VAL A 521 -15.47 -18.68 21.58
C VAL A 521 -15.98 -19.43 22.81
N THR A 522 -17.30 -19.45 22.97
CA THR A 522 -18.02 -20.16 24.05
C THR A 522 -17.62 -21.63 24.19
N ASP A 523 -17.90 -22.22 25.36
CA ASP A 523 -17.52 -23.55 25.90
C ASP A 523 -17.84 -24.81 25.06
N TYR A 524 -18.00 -24.72 23.75
CA TYR A 524 -18.35 -25.84 22.88
C TYR A 524 -17.13 -26.72 22.57
N ASP A 525 -17.26 -28.01 22.86
CA ASP A 525 -16.46 -29.13 22.37
C ASP A 525 -14.93 -29.03 22.59
N ARG A 526 -14.51 -28.59 23.77
CA ARG A 526 -13.09 -28.59 24.21
C ARG A 526 -12.45 -29.98 24.20
N ASP A 527 -13.26 -31.02 24.32
CA ASP A 527 -12.81 -32.41 24.36
C ASP A 527 -13.01 -33.14 23.03
N SER A 528 -13.56 -32.46 22.01
CA SER A 528 -13.66 -33.05 20.67
C SER A 528 -12.27 -33.25 20.08
N LYS A 529 -12.14 -34.31 19.30
CA LYS A 529 -10.89 -34.69 18.65
C LYS A 529 -11.00 -34.45 17.17
N ASN A 530 -9.95 -33.90 16.58
CA ASN A 530 -9.79 -33.83 15.13
C ASN A 530 -9.46 -35.22 14.54
N LYS A 531 -9.25 -35.29 13.21
CA LYS A 531 -8.83 -36.55 12.55
C LYS A 531 -7.58 -37.19 13.12
N ASN A 532 -6.66 -36.39 13.68
CA ASN A 532 -5.42 -36.87 14.30
C ASN A 532 -5.63 -37.37 15.74
N GLY A 533 -6.85 -37.29 16.27
CA GLY A 533 -7.15 -37.66 17.65
C GLY A 533 -6.72 -36.61 18.68
N GLU A 534 -6.34 -35.41 18.25
CA GLU A 534 -5.88 -34.30 19.09
C GLU A 534 -7.05 -33.44 19.56
N THR A 535 -6.99 -32.91 20.78
CA THR A 535 -7.93 -31.89 21.27
C THR A 535 -7.45 -30.47 20.90
N PRO A 536 -8.31 -29.43 20.94
CA PRO A 536 -7.89 -28.04 20.71
C PRO A 536 -6.70 -27.60 21.57
N TYR A 537 -6.68 -28.02 22.84
CA TYR A 537 -5.59 -27.72 23.77
C TYR A 537 -4.27 -28.39 23.34
N GLN A 538 -4.33 -29.61 22.83
CA GLN A 538 -3.16 -30.33 22.32
C GLN A 538 -2.63 -29.66 21.04
N VAL A 539 -3.50 -29.25 20.12
CA VAL A 539 -3.12 -28.48 18.92
C VAL A 539 -2.45 -27.17 19.31
N PHE A 540 -3.04 -26.40 20.23
CA PHE A 540 -2.47 -25.15 20.70
C PHE A 540 -1.07 -25.34 21.30
N THR A 541 -0.93 -26.33 22.18
CA THR A 541 0.35 -26.63 22.83
C THR A 541 1.42 -27.03 21.82
N ARG A 542 1.06 -27.82 20.80
CA ARG A 542 1.97 -28.27 19.75
C ARG A 542 2.44 -27.11 18.86
N GLU A 543 1.51 -26.30 18.37
CA GLU A 543 1.80 -25.17 17.47
C GLU A 543 2.58 -24.04 18.17
N HIS A 544 2.29 -23.79 19.46
CA HIS A 544 2.89 -22.68 20.20
C HIS A 544 4.15 -23.07 20.98
N LYS A 545 4.64 -24.31 20.88
CA LYS A 545 5.81 -24.78 21.65
C LYS A 545 7.05 -23.88 21.48
N VAL A 546 7.40 -23.54 20.23
CA VAL A 546 8.57 -22.70 19.93
C VAL A 546 8.36 -21.26 20.44
N LEU A 547 7.12 -20.75 20.36
CA LEU A 547 6.79 -19.43 20.86
C LEU A 547 6.87 -19.39 22.40
N LEU A 548 6.40 -20.43 23.07
CA LEU A 548 6.45 -20.60 24.52
C LEU A 548 7.90 -20.59 25.03
N GLU A 549 8.80 -21.35 24.39
CA GLU A 549 10.23 -21.37 24.74
C GLU A 549 10.89 -19.99 24.57
N LYS A 550 10.56 -19.28 23.48
CA LYS A 550 11.04 -17.91 23.25
C LYS A 550 10.47 -16.92 24.26
N ALA A 551 9.20 -17.05 24.61
CA ALA A 551 8.50 -16.20 25.57
C ALA A 551 9.06 -16.41 26.99
N GLU A 552 9.27 -17.65 27.40
CA GLU A 552 9.92 -18.02 28.65
C GLU A 552 11.31 -17.40 28.75
N LYS A 553 12.16 -17.60 27.73
CA LYS A 553 13.51 -17.04 27.69
C LYS A 553 13.48 -15.51 27.79
N SER A 554 12.63 -14.86 27.00
CA SER A 554 12.49 -13.40 26.99
C SER A 554 12.04 -12.86 28.35
N MET A 555 11.06 -13.50 29.00
CA MET A 555 10.61 -13.09 30.34
C MET A 555 11.68 -13.31 31.40
N LYS A 556 12.43 -14.41 31.36
CA LYS A 556 13.55 -14.67 32.27
C LYS A 556 14.64 -13.62 32.13
N GLU A 557 15.10 -13.33 30.92
CA GLU A 557 16.12 -12.30 30.64
C GLU A 557 15.67 -10.89 31.08
N THR A 558 14.39 -10.59 30.88
CA THR A 558 13.79 -9.32 31.32
C THR A 558 13.76 -9.24 32.85
N ALA A 559 13.30 -10.30 33.51
CA ALA A 559 13.21 -10.35 34.96
C ALA A 559 14.60 -10.32 35.63
N THR A 560 15.60 -11.03 35.09
CA THR A 560 16.98 -10.97 35.63
C THR A 560 17.55 -9.56 35.53
N SER A 561 17.39 -8.90 34.37
CA SER A 561 17.87 -7.53 34.15
C SER A 561 17.30 -6.54 35.17
N TYR A 562 15.98 -6.54 35.36
CA TYR A 562 15.36 -5.64 36.33
C TYR A 562 15.59 -6.03 37.79
N THR A 563 15.79 -7.32 38.09
CA THR A 563 16.21 -7.78 39.42
C THR A 563 17.55 -7.18 39.82
N VAL A 564 18.52 -7.16 38.88
CA VAL A 564 19.84 -6.55 39.13
C VAL A 564 19.70 -5.05 39.40
N VAL A 565 18.91 -4.32 38.60
CA VAL A 565 18.65 -2.89 38.82
C VAL A 565 17.99 -2.66 40.18
N GLY A 566 16.96 -3.44 40.54
CA GLY A 566 16.30 -3.35 41.85
C GLY A 566 17.27 -3.60 43.01
N ALA A 567 18.11 -4.64 42.90
CA ALA A 567 19.13 -4.94 43.92
C ALA A 567 20.15 -3.80 44.09
N LEU A 568 20.59 -3.18 42.99
CA LEU A 568 21.48 -2.00 43.04
C LEU A 568 20.81 -0.80 43.71
N ILE A 569 19.52 -0.54 43.46
CA ILE A 569 18.80 0.54 44.14
C ILE A 569 18.69 0.24 45.65
N ILE A 570 18.40 -1.02 46.01
CA ILE A 570 18.35 -1.43 47.42
C ILE A 570 19.69 -1.16 48.11
N THR A 571 20.81 -1.54 47.51
CA THR A 571 22.13 -1.34 48.13
C THR A 571 22.50 0.14 48.25
N ILE A 572 22.26 0.94 47.21
CA ILE A 572 22.55 2.38 47.21
C ILE A 572 21.71 3.11 48.26
N MET A 573 20.41 2.83 48.32
CA MET A 573 19.50 3.52 49.25
C MET A 573 19.68 3.05 50.68
N PHE A 574 19.96 1.77 50.89
CA PHE A 574 20.29 1.26 52.21
C PHE A 574 21.54 1.94 52.76
N ALA A 575 22.59 2.11 51.94
CA ALA A 575 23.76 2.87 52.34
C ALA A 575 23.41 4.35 52.61
N ALA A 576 22.62 4.99 51.75
CA ALA A 576 22.20 6.39 51.92
C ALA A 576 21.44 6.64 53.23
N ALA A 577 20.58 5.70 53.66
CA ALA A 577 19.84 5.78 54.91
C ALA A 577 20.76 5.97 56.13
N PHE A 578 21.90 5.29 56.16
CA PHE A 578 22.85 5.32 57.29
C PHE A 578 24.04 6.27 57.10
N THR A 579 24.29 6.72 55.86
CA THR A 579 25.40 7.63 55.54
C THR A 579 24.97 9.10 55.42
N SER A 580 23.70 9.42 55.73
CA SER A 580 23.09 10.72 55.45
C SER A 580 23.97 11.89 55.86
N ALA A 581 24.29 12.71 54.87
CA ALA A 581 25.30 13.74 54.90
C ALA A 581 24.91 14.91 55.81
N GLY A 582 25.45 14.92 57.04
CA GLY A 582 25.41 16.05 57.98
C GLY A 582 24.90 15.61 59.34
N GLY A 583 25.83 15.18 60.21
CA GLY A 583 25.56 14.63 61.54
C GLY A 583 24.40 15.32 62.26
N TYR A 584 23.36 14.54 62.57
CA TYR A 584 22.17 14.98 63.30
C TYR A 584 22.47 15.16 64.79
N GLU A 585 23.51 15.91 65.15
CA GLU A 585 23.74 16.25 66.55
C GLU A 585 24.23 17.69 66.76
N GLN A 586 23.51 18.34 67.68
CA GLN A 586 23.91 19.43 68.58
C GLN A 586 23.53 20.89 68.35
N ASN A 587 22.56 21.27 67.51
CA ASN A 587 21.94 22.62 67.64
C ASN A 587 20.46 22.67 67.24
N LEU A 588 19.60 22.06 68.07
CA LEU A 588 18.14 22.05 67.88
C LEU A 588 17.50 23.46 67.93
N HIS A 589 18.20 24.46 68.48
CA HIS A 589 17.66 25.80 68.71
C HIS A 589 17.90 26.81 67.56
N THR A 590 18.69 26.49 66.54
CA THR A 590 19.06 27.44 65.47
C THR A 590 18.79 26.95 64.03
N GLN A 591 18.15 25.80 63.85
CA GLN A 591 17.82 25.27 62.52
C GLN A 591 16.58 25.94 61.91
N LYS A 592 16.64 26.26 60.62
CA LYS A 592 15.50 26.80 59.86
C LYS A 592 14.48 25.68 59.62
N LEU A 593 13.18 26.00 59.72
CA LEU A 593 12.05 25.09 59.46
C LEU A 593 12.22 24.29 58.14
N LYS A 594 12.82 24.93 57.12
CA LYS A 594 13.11 24.34 55.81
C LYS A 594 14.00 23.09 55.90
N ASP A 595 14.96 23.06 56.81
CA ASP A 595 15.93 21.97 56.91
C ASP A 595 15.31 20.72 57.55
N ILE A 596 14.43 20.91 58.53
CA ILE A 596 13.65 19.84 59.18
C ILE A 596 12.70 19.18 58.18
N ILE A 597 12.04 20.00 57.34
CA ILE A 597 11.12 19.50 56.31
C ILE A 597 11.89 18.72 55.24
N SER A 598 13.01 19.25 54.74
CA SER A 598 13.84 18.57 53.74
C SER A 598 14.43 17.24 54.24
N PHE A 599 14.88 17.19 55.49
CA PHE A 599 15.36 15.94 56.11
C PHE A 599 14.24 14.90 56.28
N SER A 600 13.05 15.34 56.68
CA SER A 600 11.88 14.45 56.81
C SER A 600 11.50 13.84 55.45
N ILE A 601 11.51 14.65 54.39
CA ILE A 601 11.25 14.19 53.01
C ILE A 601 12.34 13.23 52.53
N TYR A 602 13.61 13.48 52.89
CA TYR A 602 14.74 12.60 52.58
C TYR A 602 14.54 11.19 53.15
N ILE A 603 14.34 11.06 54.47
CA ILE A 603 14.18 9.74 55.13
C ILE A 603 12.94 9.01 54.61
N LEU A 604 11.82 9.72 54.44
CA LEU A 604 10.58 9.12 53.95
C LEU A 604 10.73 8.60 52.51
N SER A 605 11.34 9.39 51.62
CA SER A 605 11.53 9.00 50.22
C SER A 605 12.53 7.85 50.10
N ASP A 606 13.54 7.80 50.96
CA ASP A 606 14.52 6.72 51.00
C ASP A 606 13.87 5.39 51.39
N ALA A 607 13.06 5.40 52.46
CA ALA A 607 12.28 4.25 52.87
C ALA A 607 11.32 3.77 51.76
N ILE A 608 10.60 4.70 51.11
CA ILE A 608 9.72 4.37 49.97
C ILE A 608 10.51 3.71 48.84
N SER A 609 11.69 4.26 48.50
CA SER A 609 12.57 3.71 47.47
C SER A 609 12.98 2.27 47.78
N LEU A 610 13.40 2.02 49.02
CA LEU A 610 13.84 0.70 49.50
C LEU A 610 12.73 -0.35 49.46
N PHE A 611 11.57 -0.03 50.04
CA PHE A 611 10.44 -0.97 50.06
C PHE A 611 9.88 -1.22 48.66
N ALA A 612 9.83 -0.20 47.81
CA ALA A 612 9.38 -0.34 46.43
C ALA A 612 10.36 -1.20 45.59
N ALA A 613 11.68 -0.99 45.71
CA ALA A 613 12.68 -1.82 45.04
C ALA A 613 12.67 -3.26 45.54
N SER A 614 12.53 -3.48 46.86
CA SER A 614 12.42 -4.82 47.44
C SER A 614 11.19 -5.57 46.91
N THR A 615 10.04 -4.89 46.86
CA THR A 615 8.81 -5.44 46.28
C THR A 615 9.00 -5.78 44.80
N SER A 616 9.70 -4.91 44.04
CA SER A 616 10.03 -5.15 42.63
C SER A 616 10.88 -6.41 42.44
N VAL A 617 11.96 -6.55 43.21
CA VAL A 617 12.85 -7.72 43.21
C VAL A 617 12.08 -9.00 43.53
N LEU A 618 11.20 -8.99 44.53
CA LEU A 618 10.37 -10.16 44.87
C LEU A 618 9.43 -10.55 43.73
N MET A 619 8.85 -9.58 43.01
CA MET A 619 7.99 -9.86 41.86
C MET A 619 8.77 -10.45 40.69
N PHE A 620 9.96 -9.92 40.38
CA PHE A 620 10.82 -10.48 39.34
C PHE A 620 11.38 -11.86 39.71
N LEU A 621 11.74 -12.08 40.97
CA LEU A 621 12.08 -13.42 41.46
C LEU A 621 10.89 -14.38 41.29
N GLY A 622 9.67 -13.93 41.58
CA GLY A 622 8.45 -14.68 41.34
C GLY A 622 8.14 -14.99 39.87
N ILE A 623 8.74 -14.25 38.91
CA ILE A 623 8.75 -14.59 37.48
C ILE A 623 9.80 -15.68 37.22
N LEU A 624 11.03 -15.52 37.72
CA LEU A 624 12.12 -16.48 37.55
C LEU A 624 11.79 -17.87 38.10
N THR A 625 11.02 -17.96 39.19
CA THR A 625 10.62 -19.23 39.82
C THR A 625 9.27 -19.77 39.34
N SER A 626 8.62 -19.13 38.35
CA SER A 626 7.34 -19.60 37.81
C SER A 626 7.49 -20.85 36.93
N ARG A 627 6.39 -21.59 36.73
CA ARG A 627 6.39 -22.84 35.94
C ARG A 627 6.32 -22.61 34.42
N TYR A 628 5.94 -21.41 33.98
CA TYR A 628 5.79 -21.05 32.57
C TYR A 628 4.82 -21.96 31.80
N ASN A 629 3.74 -22.40 32.47
CA ASN A 629 2.65 -23.05 31.75
C ASN A 629 1.94 -22.04 30.85
N ILE A 630 1.28 -22.51 29.79
CA ILE A 630 0.50 -21.67 28.87
C ILE A 630 -0.46 -20.74 29.64
N GLU A 631 -1.21 -21.29 30.60
CA GLU A 631 -2.18 -20.55 31.43
C GLU A 631 -1.52 -19.44 32.28
N ASP A 632 -0.25 -19.59 32.64
CA ASP A 632 0.48 -18.57 33.41
C ASP A 632 0.71 -17.29 32.59
N PHE A 633 0.85 -17.42 31.27
CA PHE A 633 1.06 -16.28 30.37
C PHE A 633 -0.15 -15.35 30.32
N ARG A 634 -1.36 -15.85 30.57
CA ARG A 634 -2.60 -15.06 30.51
C ARG A 634 -2.70 -13.96 31.56
N ARG A 635 -2.37 -14.27 32.81
CA ARG A 635 -2.58 -13.36 33.96
C ARG A 635 -1.42 -13.36 34.93
N SER A 636 -1.00 -14.53 35.41
CA SER A 636 -0.01 -14.66 36.49
C SER A 636 1.31 -13.95 36.15
N LEU A 637 1.89 -14.27 35.00
CA LEU A 637 3.14 -13.71 34.51
C LEU A 637 3.07 -12.20 34.19
N PRO A 638 2.12 -11.71 33.35
CA PRO A 638 1.99 -10.28 33.09
C PRO A 638 1.67 -9.45 34.33
N GLN A 639 0.90 -9.97 35.29
CA GLN A 639 0.62 -9.25 36.53
C GLN A 639 1.88 -9.05 37.36
N LYS A 640 2.69 -10.10 37.55
CA LYS A 640 3.98 -9.99 38.24
C LYS A 640 4.91 -9.00 37.53
N LEU A 641 4.97 -9.05 36.19
CA LEU A 641 5.76 -8.11 35.40
C LEU A 641 5.30 -6.67 35.58
N MET A 642 3.99 -6.40 35.49
CA MET A 642 3.43 -5.06 35.69
C MET A 642 3.68 -4.54 37.10
N ILE A 643 3.43 -5.35 38.14
CA ILE A 643 3.67 -4.93 39.53
C ILE A 643 5.16 -4.65 39.73
N GLY A 644 6.05 -5.55 39.26
CA GLY A 644 7.49 -5.40 39.39
C GLY A 644 8.03 -4.13 38.71
N LEU A 645 7.60 -3.85 37.48
CA LEU A 645 7.99 -2.65 36.75
C LEU A 645 7.42 -1.36 37.39
N SER A 646 6.18 -1.40 37.86
CA SER A 646 5.52 -0.24 38.48
C SER A 646 6.19 0.13 39.80
N THR A 647 6.51 -0.86 40.64
CA THR A 647 7.21 -0.62 41.91
C THR A 647 8.67 -0.21 41.68
N LEU A 648 9.34 -0.75 40.65
CA LEU A 648 10.68 -0.28 40.26
C LEU A 648 10.67 1.20 39.87
N PHE A 649 9.66 1.62 39.10
CA PHE A 649 9.51 3.03 38.72
C PHE A 649 9.30 3.94 39.93
N ILE A 650 8.42 3.55 40.86
CA ILE A 650 8.19 4.28 42.11
C ILE A 650 9.51 4.41 42.89
N SER A 651 10.31 3.34 42.91
CA SER A 651 11.62 3.34 43.56
C SER A 651 12.61 4.33 42.92
N ILE A 652 12.73 4.33 41.58
CA ILE A 652 13.61 5.27 40.86
C ILE A 652 13.18 6.72 41.10
N ALA A 653 11.87 7.00 41.06
CA ALA A 653 11.35 8.35 41.32
C ALA A 653 11.65 8.79 42.76
N ALA A 654 11.43 7.91 43.73
CA ALA A 654 11.73 8.17 45.14
C ALA A 654 13.24 8.40 45.37
N MET A 655 14.11 7.62 44.72
CA MET A 655 15.57 7.80 44.74
C MET A 655 16.00 9.16 44.15
N MET A 656 15.32 9.67 43.12
CA MET A 656 15.63 11.02 42.62
C MET A 656 15.15 12.12 43.58
N ILE A 657 14.04 11.90 44.30
CA ILE A 657 13.57 12.80 45.35
C ILE A 657 14.53 12.80 46.55
N THR A 658 15.05 11.65 46.97
CA THR A 658 16.07 11.58 48.03
C THR A 658 17.33 12.33 47.64
N PHE A 659 17.80 12.14 46.42
CA PHE A 659 18.96 12.87 45.88
C PHE A 659 18.72 14.40 45.83
N CYS A 660 17.56 14.85 45.38
CA CYS A 660 17.24 16.28 45.36
C CYS A 660 17.14 16.85 46.79
N SER A 661 16.53 16.10 47.71
CA SER A 661 16.37 16.52 49.12
C SER A 661 17.72 16.60 49.83
N SER A 662 18.62 15.65 49.58
CA SER A 662 19.98 15.67 50.13
C SER A 662 20.81 16.82 49.56
N LEU A 663 20.71 17.13 48.26
CA LEU A 663 21.37 18.29 47.66
C LEU A 663 20.87 19.62 48.24
N ILE A 664 19.56 19.77 48.44
CA ILE A 664 18.99 20.97 49.07
C ILE A 664 19.55 21.15 50.49
N PHE A 665 19.68 20.05 51.23
CA PHE A 665 20.25 20.04 52.57
C PHE A 665 21.76 20.37 52.57
N LEU A 666 22.54 19.80 51.64
CA LEU A 666 23.99 19.98 51.57
C LEU A 666 24.39 21.38 51.08
N LEU A 667 23.67 21.95 50.11
CA LEU A 667 24.04 23.20 49.43
C LEU A 667 23.50 24.48 50.10
N GLN A 668 22.82 24.36 51.24
CA GLN A 668 22.31 25.41 52.14
C GLN A 668 22.29 26.84 51.55
N GLY A 669 21.37 27.11 50.62
CA GLY A 669 21.11 28.46 50.09
C GLY A 669 21.78 28.83 48.76
N ARG A 670 22.57 27.95 48.13
CA ARG A 670 23.15 28.17 46.78
C ARG A 670 22.16 27.84 45.66
N TRP A 671 21.12 28.66 45.52
CA TRP A 671 20.03 28.45 44.55
C TRP A 671 20.49 28.32 43.09
N GLN A 672 21.58 29.00 42.72
CA GLN A 672 22.18 28.92 41.39
C GLN A 672 22.65 27.51 41.00
N LEU A 673 22.98 26.65 41.97
CA LEU A 673 23.38 25.26 41.74
C LEU A 673 22.22 24.28 41.92
N ILE A 674 21.34 24.54 42.89
CA ILE A 674 20.20 23.66 43.19
C ILE A 674 19.26 23.55 41.99
N ILE A 675 18.83 24.68 41.42
CA ILE A 675 17.85 24.70 40.32
C ILE A 675 18.29 23.86 39.10
N PRO A 676 19.50 24.06 38.52
CA PRO A 676 19.94 23.27 37.38
C PRO A 676 20.15 21.78 37.72
N THR A 677 20.64 21.46 38.92
CA THR A 677 20.81 20.05 39.33
C THR A 677 19.49 19.32 39.53
N THR A 678 18.47 19.96 40.09
CA THR A 678 17.12 19.39 40.22
C THR A 678 16.46 19.19 38.85
N LEU A 679 16.63 20.14 37.92
CA LEU A 679 16.14 19.98 36.54
C LEU A 679 16.84 18.80 35.83
N LEU A 680 18.15 18.66 36.01
CA LEU A 680 18.91 17.54 35.45
C LEU A 680 18.49 16.19 36.04
N ALA A 681 18.21 16.13 37.34
CA ALA A 681 17.73 14.93 38.03
C ALA A 681 16.30 14.51 37.59
N GLY A 682 15.51 15.44 37.01
CA GLY A 682 14.21 15.13 36.44
C GLY A 682 14.29 14.37 35.10
N ILE A 683 15.38 14.53 34.35
CA ILE A 683 15.52 13.96 33.00
C ILE A 683 15.37 12.43 32.99
N PRO A 684 16.06 11.65 33.85
CA PRO A 684 15.90 10.19 33.88
C PRO A 684 14.47 9.74 34.19
N VAL A 685 13.77 10.43 35.10
CA VAL A 685 12.38 10.10 35.46
C VAL A 685 11.45 10.36 34.28
N SER A 686 11.58 11.50 33.62
CA SER A 686 10.79 11.83 32.43
C SER A 686 11.07 10.87 31.27
N LEU A 687 12.34 10.50 31.04
CA LEU A 687 12.72 9.52 30.04
C LEU A 687 12.13 8.13 30.34
N PHE A 688 12.15 7.71 31.61
CA PHE A 688 11.54 6.44 31.99
C PHE A 688 10.03 6.44 31.74
N VAL A 689 9.32 7.51 32.13
CA VAL A 689 7.87 7.65 31.84
C VAL A 689 7.63 7.56 30.33
N TRP A 690 8.42 8.26 29.52
CA TRP A 690 8.24 8.24 28.06
C TRP A 690 8.47 6.85 27.45
N LEU A 691 9.48 6.11 27.92
CA LEU A 691 9.88 4.82 27.33
C LEU A 691 9.05 3.64 27.86
N GLN A 692 8.76 3.59 29.16
CA GLN A 692 8.19 2.41 29.82
C GLN A 692 6.67 2.49 30.00
N PHE A 693 6.09 3.70 30.06
CA PHE A 693 4.65 3.86 30.22
C PHE A 693 3.84 3.26 29.05
N PRO A 694 4.22 3.44 27.77
CA PRO A 694 3.50 2.80 26.66
C PRO A 694 3.47 1.28 26.78
N PHE A 695 4.59 0.68 27.19
CA PHE A 695 4.71 -0.77 27.39
C PHE A 695 3.84 -1.28 28.55
N LEU A 696 3.80 -0.57 29.69
CA LEU A 696 2.91 -0.91 30.80
C LEU A 696 1.43 -0.81 30.41
N VAL A 697 1.07 0.23 29.64
CA VAL A 697 -0.29 0.40 29.11
C VAL A 697 -0.64 -0.74 28.16
N GLU A 698 0.28 -1.17 27.30
CA GLU A 698 0.08 -2.30 26.40
C GLU A 698 -0.19 -3.61 27.17
N ILE A 699 0.64 -3.94 28.16
CA ILE A 699 0.43 -5.14 29.01
C ILE A 699 -0.91 -5.03 29.75
N TYR A 700 -1.24 -3.86 30.29
CA TYR A 700 -2.49 -3.64 31.00
C TYR A 700 -3.71 -3.86 30.08
N ILE A 701 -3.66 -3.34 28.86
CA ILE A 701 -4.70 -3.52 27.86
C ILE A 701 -4.83 -5.01 27.50
N LEU A 702 -3.73 -5.71 27.22
CA LEU A 702 -3.77 -7.14 26.88
C LEU A 702 -4.30 -8.00 28.04
N THR A 703 -3.94 -7.67 29.28
CA THR A 703 -4.29 -8.47 30.47
C THR A 703 -5.73 -8.22 30.95
N TYR A 704 -6.14 -6.96 31.01
CA TYR A 704 -7.39 -6.56 31.68
C TYR A 704 -8.47 -6.05 30.74
N ARG A 705 -8.08 -5.42 29.62
CA ARG A 705 -9.04 -5.01 28.61
C ARG A 705 -9.36 -6.22 27.74
N SER A 706 -10.10 -7.17 28.33
CA SER A 706 -10.90 -8.08 27.51
C SER A 706 -11.68 -7.20 26.53
N PRO A 707 -11.64 -7.51 25.23
CA PRO A 707 -12.18 -6.61 24.22
C PRO A 707 -13.71 -6.40 24.35
N ASN A 708 -14.37 -7.04 25.32
CA ASN A 708 -15.81 -7.20 25.50
C ASN A 708 -16.61 -5.94 25.89
N PHE A 709 -16.01 -4.81 26.26
CA PHE A 709 -16.77 -3.72 26.90
C PHE A 709 -17.06 -2.48 26.03
N GLY A 710 -16.20 -2.10 25.08
CA GLY A 710 -16.34 -0.82 24.37
C GLY A 710 -17.26 -0.87 23.14
N GLU A 711 -17.19 -1.93 22.34
CA GLU A 711 -17.77 -1.96 20.99
C GLU A 711 -19.13 -2.67 20.89
N LYS A 712 -19.54 -3.41 21.94
CA LYS A 712 -20.84 -4.11 21.99
C LYS A 712 -22.01 -3.15 21.70
N ARG A 713 -21.97 -1.90 22.19
CA ARG A 713 -23.05 -0.92 21.96
C ARG A 713 -23.15 -0.43 20.52
N SER A 714 -22.01 -0.23 19.83
CA SER A 714 -21.98 0.24 18.43
C SER A 714 -22.37 -0.86 17.45
N LEU A 715 -21.85 -2.08 17.65
CA LEU A 715 -22.10 -3.21 16.76
C LEU A 715 -23.51 -3.79 16.97
N ALA A 716 -23.98 -3.92 18.21
CA ALA A 716 -25.35 -4.35 18.49
C ALA A 716 -26.39 -3.35 17.95
N GLY A 717 -26.08 -2.05 17.95
CA GLY A 717 -26.91 -1.03 17.30
C GLY A 717 -27.01 -1.23 15.78
N LYS A 718 -25.89 -1.53 15.11
CA LYS A 718 -25.86 -1.85 13.67
C LYS A 718 -26.58 -3.17 13.36
N ILE A 719 -26.36 -4.22 14.15
CA ILE A 719 -27.04 -5.52 14.00
C ILE A 719 -28.56 -5.35 14.20
N LYS A 720 -28.99 -4.62 15.24
CA LYS A 720 -30.41 -4.37 15.49
C LYS A 720 -31.05 -3.53 14.37
N ALA A 721 -30.33 -2.54 13.83
CA ALA A 721 -30.78 -1.72 12.68
C ALA A 721 -30.88 -2.53 11.37
N CYS A 722 -29.94 -3.42 11.13
CA CYS A 722 -29.91 -4.37 10.01
C CYS A 722 -31.18 -5.26 10.02
N PHE A 723 -31.49 -5.86 11.17
CA PHE A 723 -32.70 -6.70 11.32
C PHE A 723 -34.02 -5.90 11.36
N THR A 724 -34.04 -4.66 11.85
CA THR A 724 -35.27 -3.83 11.82
C THR A 724 -35.61 -3.31 10.42
N ARG A 725 -34.63 -3.09 9.53
CA ARG A 725 -34.90 -2.74 8.12
C ARG A 725 -35.61 -3.86 7.36
N LYS A 726 -35.28 -5.13 7.64
CA LYS A 726 -35.94 -6.29 7.00
C LYS A 726 -37.44 -6.40 7.36
N LYS A 727 -37.83 -5.97 8.56
CA LYS A 727 -39.23 -5.92 9.02
C LYS A 727 -40.09 -4.79 8.43
N LYS A 728 -39.49 -3.87 7.66
CA LYS A 728 -40.20 -2.76 7.00
C LYS A 728 -40.36 -2.95 5.48
N ILE A 729 -39.78 -4.02 4.93
CA ILE A 729 -39.74 -4.32 3.47
C ILE A 729 -40.50 -5.62 3.14
N LEU A 730 -40.88 -6.41 4.17
CA LEU A 730 -42.01 -7.34 4.15
C LEU A 730 -43.23 -6.60 4.71
#